data_AF-A0A968SQH7-F1
#
_entry.id   AF-A0A968SQH7-F1
#
_cell.length_a   1.000
_cell.length_b   1.000
_cell.length_c   1.000
_cell.angle_alpha   90.00
_cell.angle_beta   90.00
_cell.angle_gamma   90.00
#
_symmetry.space_group_name_H-M   'P 1'
#
loop_
_entity.id
_entity.type
_entity.pdbx_description
1 polymer ?
#
loop_
_entity_poly.entity_id
_entity_poly.type
_entity_poly.pdbx_seq_one_letter_code
_entity_poly.pdbx_strand_id
1 'polypeptide(L)'
;MASAELIEELSSYVPSLIVRRLRGDVSATLTPSLERFPAAVLFADISGFTALTAYLSQRTVEGAEELTQLLNNYFAQLVDIVTAHGGDVVKFAGDGLLALWYGEEELATLTFRAVQCGLAVQMLMAPGAWSVFGADHEPPVPLKVRVGIGSGDVTLMHLGGLRGRWELLVIGPPLEQAGRAEAAARSGMCGSPRRHGICWPGAAQGEVLPRGVVRLDALLDLLPLRPLETAALPPTMQALLRAYVPQAITGRIAGGQTDWIAEQRRVTVLFINLPDLRADLPIERAQQLMQAIQSSLYRYEGSISRLGTDAKGPTMMAAFGLPPLAHEDDATRGAAAALLISERLAEIGFTTAIGVTSGLAFCGSVGSATRRREYSMMGPTVNLAARLMQAAAQLARDDGPQVFCDAATRQAANGNLRFRDHAPLYLKGFASSTVVFQPLQQQGDAPPTASENAELPLLGRERERSFLLRELAKLTDHGSGAVVLIEGEAGIGKSRLLADLVARADRPGLHIVSGSGSPVERATPYFAWSAIAAQLRDGSARPAEGRQPLLRALQTAAAQEPLLVIFEDAQWLDSASWSLILAASQLIQPLLFCIALRPLADPSNDFQALRYAPGTRYVRLEGLTIDAIAELMRLSLGVRTIPTSLVDTIVLQAQGNPLFSSELVAAMRDSGILRISGDSAYLVGDDTPKPGVRASKTICSCPIHYAAGSPAVSTSWVPISSLCSKLPAGSVSPFPCAR
;
A
#
# COMPACT_ATOMS: atom_id res chain seq x y z
N MET A 1 -15.45 -20.61 14.49
CA MET A 1 -14.68 -20.43 15.74
C MET A 1 -15.64 -20.13 16.87
N ALA A 2 -15.43 -20.70 18.05
CA ALA A 2 -16.19 -20.34 19.24
C ALA A 2 -15.89 -18.88 19.63
N SER A 3 -16.84 -18.19 20.29
CA SER A 3 -16.66 -16.76 20.66
C SER A 3 -15.45 -16.53 21.56
N ALA A 4 -15.07 -17.52 22.39
CA ALA A 4 -13.89 -17.46 23.24
C ALA A 4 -12.57 -17.52 22.46
N GLU A 5 -12.42 -18.48 21.54
CA GLU A 5 -11.23 -18.63 20.67
C GLU A 5 -10.99 -17.38 19.83
N LEU A 6 -12.08 -16.77 19.36
CA LEU A 6 -12.03 -15.55 18.55
C LEU A 6 -11.55 -14.33 19.32
N ILE A 7 -11.89 -14.21 20.61
CA ILE A 7 -11.35 -13.15 21.47
C ILE A 7 -9.87 -13.36 21.72
N GLU A 8 -9.44 -14.59 21.98
CA GLU A 8 -8.03 -14.92 22.19
C GLU A 8 -7.20 -14.57 20.95
N GLU A 9 -7.68 -14.97 19.77
CA GLU A 9 -7.06 -14.63 18.49
C GLU A 9 -6.97 -13.11 18.28
N LEU A 10 -8.07 -12.37 18.48
CA LEU A 10 -8.09 -10.90 18.37
C LEU A 10 -7.21 -10.22 19.43
N SER A 11 -7.12 -10.79 20.63
CA SER A 11 -6.30 -10.24 21.73
C SER A 11 -4.81 -10.29 21.37
N SER A 12 -4.38 -11.30 20.62
CA SER A 12 -3.00 -11.36 20.11
C SER A 12 -2.65 -10.19 19.16
N TYR A 13 -3.66 -9.55 18.54
CA TYR A 13 -3.46 -8.41 17.64
C TYR A 13 -3.34 -7.05 18.33
N VAL A 14 -3.55 -6.98 19.64
CA VAL A 14 -3.52 -5.73 20.41
C VAL A 14 -2.58 -5.86 21.62
N PRO A 15 -2.01 -4.75 22.12
CA PRO A 15 -1.24 -4.80 23.36
C PRO A 15 -2.13 -4.91 24.60
N SER A 16 -1.53 -5.37 25.70
CA SER A 16 -2.22 -5.58 26.97
C SER A 16 -2.80 -4.29 27.54
N LEU A 17 -2.26 -3.12 27.20
CA LEU A 17 -2.86 -1.81 27.48
C LEU A 17 -4.29 -1.65 26.94
N ILE A 18 -4.59 -2.16 25.74
CA ILE A 18 -5.95 -2.10 25.18
C ILE A 18 -6.86 -3.06 25.94
N VAL A 19 -6.38 -4.26 26.25
CA VAL A 19 -7.11 -5.24 27.06
C VAL A 19 -7.42 -4.68 28.45
N ARG A 20 -6.44 -4.04 29.11
CA ARG A 20 -6.59 -3.37 30.41
C ARG A 20 -7.70 -2.32 30.37
N ARG A 21 -7.70 -1.48 29.33
CA ARG A 21 -8.76 -0.49 29.12
C ARG A 21 -10.12 -1.16 29.01
N LEU A 22 -10.27 -2.16 28.13
CA LEU A 22 -11.56 -2.81 27.88
C LEU A 22 -12.12 -3.57 29.09
N ARG A 23 -11.26 -4.01 30.03
CA ARG A 23 -11.69 -4.61 31.31
C ARG A 23 -12.09 -3.59 32.38
N GLY A 24 -11.65 -2.34 32.23
CA GLY A 24 -12.05 -1.25 33.11
C GLY A 24 -13.49 -0.79 32.85
N ASP A 25 -13.78 0.44 33.25
CA ASP A 25 -15.14 1.03 33.22
C ASP A 25 -15.49 1.59 31.82
N VAL A 26 -15.36 0.75 30.78
CA VAL A 26 -15.76 1.14 29.43
C VAL A 26 -17.26 0.91 29.30
N SER A 27 -18.00 2.00 29.11
CA SER A 27 -19.42 1.94 28.70
C SER A 27 -19.56 1.08 27.44
N ALA A 28 -20.78 0.68 27.06
CA ALA A 28 -21.00 -0.08 25.82
C ALA A 28 -20.46 0.60 24.54
N THR A 29 -19.96 1.85 24.62
CA THR A 29 -19.38 2.64 23.53
C THR A 29 -17.96 3.12 23.87
N LEU A 30 -17.04 3.01 22.90
CA LEU A 30 -15.70 3.59 22.99
C LEU A 30 -15.75 5.12 22.80
N THR A 31 -15.01 5.83 23.64
CA THR A 31 -14.86 7.30 23.58
C THR A 31 -13.37 7.68 23.57
N PRO A 32 -12.99 8.84 23.00
CA PRO A 32 -11.62 9.31 23.08
C PRO A 32 -11.21 9.46 24.54
N SER A 33 -10.00 9.01 24.89
CA SER A 33 -9.50 9.19 26.24
C SER A 33 -8.00 9.40 26.26
N LEU A 34 -7.55 10.04 27.34
CA LEU A 34 -6.17 10.36 27.61
C LEU A 34 -5.80 9.88 29.01
N GLU A 35 -4.70 9.13 29.12
CA GLU A 35 -4.16 8.65 30.41
C GLU A 35 -2.68 9.04 30.49
N ARG A 36 -2.21 9.45 31.68
CA ARG A 36 -0.79 9.74 31.94
C ARG A 36 -0.31 8.92 33.12
N PHE A 37 0.83 8.25 32.96
CA PHE A 37 1.45 7.47 34.02
C PHE A 37 2.96 7.31 33.82
N PRO A 38 3.72 7.07 34.89
CA PRO A 38 5.14 6.76 34.79
C PRO A 38 5.36 5.39 34.15
N ALA A 39 6.28 5.30 33.19
CA ALA A 39 6.66 4.05 32.55
C ALA A 39 8.13 4.03 32.14
N ALA A 40 8.69 2.83 32.03
CA ALA A 40 9.93 2.60 31.29
C ALA A 40 9.62 2.12 29.88
N VAL A 41 10.40 2.59 28.91
CA VAL A 41 10.23 2.33 27.49
C VAL A 41 11.48 1.67 26.96
N LEU A 42 11.32 0.56 26.26
CA LEU A 42 12.37 -0.11 25.50
C LEU A 42 12.02 -0.06 24.01
N PHE A 43 12.95 0.43 23.21
CA PHE A 43 12.89 0.35 21.76
C PHE A 43 13.98 -0.62 21.29
N ALA A 44 13.59 -1.68 20.60
CA ALA A 44 14.50 -2.67 20.04
C ALA A 44 14.42 -2.61 18.51
N ASP A 45 15.50 -2.22 17.86
CA ASP A 45 15.64 -2.12 16.40
C ASP A 45 16.48 -3.28 15.87
N ILE A 46 15.99 -3.99 14.84
CA ILE A 46 16.68 -5.15 14.26
C ILE A 46 17.42 -4.72 13.01
N SER A 47 18.74 -4.61 13.13
CA SER A 47 19.63 -4.27 12.02
C SER A 47 19.93 -5.48 11.13
N GLY A 48 19.95 -5.25 9.81
CA GLY A 48 20.15 -6.29 8.79
C GLY A 48 18.83 -6.79 8.17
N PHE A 49 17.70 -6.45 8.78
CA PHE A 49 16.39 -6.92 8.39
C PHE A 49 15.95 -6.40 7.02
N THR A 50 16.08 -5.10 6.78
CA THR A 50 15.75 -4.49 5.47
C THR A 50 16.52 -5.12 4.30
N ALA A 51 17.79 -5.50 4.53
CA ALA A 51 18.60 -6.16 3.52
C ALA A 51 18.11 -7.60 3.25
N LEU A 52 17.72 -8.33 4.31
CA LEU A 52 17.13 -9.66 4.19
C LEU A 52 15.78 -9.62 3.44
N THR A 53 14.90 -8.67 3.77
CA THR A 53 13.63 -8.47 3.06
C THR A 53 13.86 -8.17 1.59
N ALA A 54 14.81 -7.28 1.26
CA ALA A 54 15.13 -6.95 -0.13
C ALA A 54 15.67 -8.17 -0.90
N TYR A 55 16.50 -8.99 -0.24
CA TYR A 55 17.07 -10.21 -0.82
C TYR A 55 16.00 -11.29 -1.08
N LEU A 56 15.15 -11.58 -0.09
CA LEU A 56 14.12 -12.62 -0.21
C LEU A 56 12.95 -12.18 -1.10
N SER A 57 12.64 -10.89 -1.18
CA SER A 57 11.58 -10.37 -2.06
C SER A 57 11.89 -10.56 -3.56
N GLN A 58 13.14 -10.82 -3.93
CA GLN A 58 13.58 -11.02 -5.31
C GLN A 58 13.58 -12.50 -5.75
N ARG A 59 13.37 -13.46 -4.82
CA ARG A 59 13.45 -14.90 -5.09
C ARG A 59 12.08 -15.56 -4.87
N THR A 60 11.34 -15.77 -5.97
CA THR A 60 10.12 -16.60 -6.11
C THR A 60 8.99 -16.33 -5.09
N VAL A 61 7.85 -17.02 -5.25
CA VAL A 61 6.71 -16.96 -4.33
C VAL A 61 7.05 -17.59 -2.97
N GLU A 62 7.96 -18.58 -2.96
CA GLU A 62 8.43 -19.29 -1.76
C GLU A 62 9.22 -18.38 -0.79
N GLY A 63 9.90 -17.34 -1.30
CA GLY A 63 10.68 -16.41 -0.49
C GLY A 63 9.84 -15.55 0.47
N ALA A 64 8.55 -15.34 0.18
CA ALA A 64 7.65 -14.63 1.08
C ALA A 64 7.27 -15.48 2.31
N GLU A 65 7.06 -16.78 2.13
CA GLU A 65 6.75 -17.71 3.22
C GLU A 65 7.97 -17.92 4.12
N GLU A 66 9.15 -18.13 3.54
CA GLU A 66 10.42 -18.27 4.27
C GLU A 66 10.74 -17.01 5.09
N LEU A 67 10.58 -15.83 4.50
CA LEU A 67 10.75 -14.55 5.19
C LEU A 67 9.81 -14.44 6.39
N THR A 68 8.55 -14.85 6.23
CA THR A 68 7.52 -14.77 7.28
C THR A 68 7.81 -15.71 8.44
N GLN A 69 8.21 -16.95 8.15
CA GLN A 69 8.55 -17.92 9.19
C GLN A 69 9.76 -17.44 10.00
N LEU A 70 10.81 -16.97 9.32
CA LEU A 70 12.00 -16.44 9.98
C LEU A 70 11.64 -15.22 10.85
N LEU A 71 10.86 -14.30 10.29
CA LEU A 71 10.35 -13.12 11.00
C LEU A 71 9.59 -13.48 12.26
N ASN A 72 8.61 -14.37 12.13
CA ASN A 72 7.74 -14.73 13.24
C ASN A 72 8.51 -15.48 14.32
N ASN A 73 9.44 -16.36 13.95
CA ASN A 73 10.31 -17.01 14.93
C ASN A 73 11.15 -15.98 15.71
N TYR A 74 11.75 -15.02 14.98
CA TYR A 74 12.58 -13.98 15.58
C TYR A 74 11.79 -13.07 16.53
N PHE A 75 10.67 -12.52 16.05
CA PHE A 75 9.81 -11.67 16.87
C PHE A 75 9.13 -12.43 17.99
N ALA A 76 8.80 -13.72 17.82
CA ALA A 76 8.26 -14.53 18.89
C ALA A 76 9.26 -14.66 20.05
N GLN A 77 10.53 -14.93 19.78
CA GLN A 77 11.53 -14.97 20.85
C GLN A 77 11.70 -13.60 21.53
N LEU A 78 11.69 -12.50 20.76
CA LEU A 78 11.72 -11.16 21.36
C LEU A 78 10.51 -10.87 22.25
N VAL A 79 9.30 -11.19 21.78
CA VAL A 79 8.06 -11.04 22.55
C VAL A 79 8.13 -11.86 23.83
N ASP A 80 8.65 -13.08 23.77
CA ASP A 80 8.79 -13.98 24.91
C ASP A 80 9.75 -13.42 25.97
N ILE A 81 10.90 -12.90 25.56
CA ILE A 81 11.86 -12.25 26.46
C ILE A 81 11.23 -11.01 27.11
N VAL A 82 10.60 -10.14 26.34
CA VAL A 82 9.95 -8.92 26.87
C VAL A 82 8.86 -9.29 27.87
N THR A 83 7.99 -10.23 27.51
CA THR A 83 6.88 -10.69 28.35
C THR A 83 7.39 -11.31 29.65
N ALA A 84 8.43 -12.16 29.60
CA ALA A 84 9.01 -12.80 30.79
C ALA A 84 9.58 -11.78 31.79
N HIS A 85 10.04 -10.63 31.31
CA HIS A 85 10.52 -9.52 32.14
C HIS A 85 9.42 -8.53 32.55
N GLY A 86 8.15 -8.80 32.23
CA GLY A 86 7.00 -7.99 32.62
C GLY A 86 6.70 -6.81 31.70
N GLY A 87 7.29 -6.78 30.50
CA GLY A 87 7.03 -5.73 29.52
C GLY A 87 5.83 -6.07 28.63
N ASP A 88 5.07 -5.05 28.25
CA ASP A 88 4.00 -5.13 27.23
C ASP A 88 4.57 -4.69 25.88
N VAL A 89 4.47 -5.54 24.85
CA VAL A 89 4.87 -5.19 23.48
C VAL A 89 3.75 -4.38 22.84
N VAL A 90 3.92 -3.06 22.89
CA VAL A 90 2.88 -2.11 22.48
C VAL A 90 2.72 -2.08 20.96
N LYS A 91 3.82 -1.99 20.22
CA LYS A 91 3.81 -1.94 18.74
C LYS A 91 5.03 -2.60 18.14
N PHE A 92 4.86 -3.11 16.92
CA PHE A 92 5.97 -3.39 16.01
C PHE A 92 6.22 -2.12 15.19
N ALA A 93 7.47 -1.78 14.87
CA ALA A 93 7.81 -0.55 14.16
C ALA A 93 8.80 -0.89 13.06
N GLY A 94 8.29 -1.24 11.87
CA GLY A 94 9.13 -1.74 10.78
C GLY A 94 9.87 -3.01 11.21
N ASP A 95 11.19 -2.90 11.30
CA ASP A 95 12.13 -3.91 11.77
C ASP A 95 12.40 -3.87 13.28
N GLY A 96 11.56 -3.21 14.08
CA GLY A 96 11.73 -3.16 15.53
C GLY A 96 10.44 -3.39 16.32
N LEU A 97 10.55 -3.30 17.64
CA LEU A 97 9.41 -3.27 18.56
C LEU A 97 9.58 -2.20 19.63
N LEU A 98 8.44 -1.75 20.13
CA LEU A 98 8.29 -0.84 21.26
C LEU A 98 7.64 -1.58 22.42
N ALA A 99 8.31 -1.63 23.56
CA ALA A 99 7.81 -2.26 24.78
C ALA A 99 7.75 -1.28 25.96
N LEU A 100 6.73 -1.43 26.81
CA LEU A 100 6.50 -0.61 27.98
C LEU A 100 6.45 -1.44 29.26
N TRP A 101 7.04 -0.91 30.34
CA TRP A 101 6.87 -1.38 31.72
C TRP A 101 6.12 -0.32 32.51
N TYR A 102 4.97 -0.69 33.06
CA TYR A 102 4.06 0.18 33.80
C TYR A 102 3.39 -0.62 34.92
N GLY A 103 2.81 0.06 35.92
CA GLY A 103 2.10 -0.58 37.02
C GLY A 103 2.28 0.16 38.34
N GLU A 104 2.12 -0.57 39.45
CA GLU A 104 2.24 -0.03 40.81
C GLU A 104 3.70 0.06 41.31
N GLU A 105 4.64 -0.57 40.62
CA GLU A 105 6.06 -0.48 40.98
C GLU A 105 6.62 0.92 40.72
N GLU A 106 7.59 1.35 41.53
CA GLU A 106 8.28 2.62 41.32
C GLU A 106 8.98 2.66 39.95
N LEU A 107 9.06 3.87 39.36
CA LEU A 107 9.68 4.08 38.06
C LEU A 107 11.12 3.56 37.97
N ALA A 108 11.88 3.62 39.08
CA ALA A 108 13.23 3.07 39.16
C ALA A 108 13.24 1.55 38.93
N THR A 109 12.33 0.83 39.58
CA THR A 109 12.15 -0.63 39.43
C THR A 109 11.71 -1.00 38.02
N LEU A 110 10.72 -0.28 37.46
CA LEU A 110 10.26 -0.47 36.08
C LEU A 110 11.40 -0.26 35.08
N THR A 111 12.21 0.78 35.29
CA THR A 111 13.39 1.07 34.46
C THR A 111 14.42 -0.05 34.56
N PHE A 112 14.66 -0.57 35.77
CA PHE A 112 15.59 -1.67 35.97
C PHE A 112 15.14 -2.95 35.26
N ARG A 113 13.84 -3.28 35.30
CA ARG A 113 13.28 -4.42 34.55
C ARG A 113 13.49 -4.28 33.06
N ALA A 114 13.21 -3.10 32.51
CA ALA A 114 13.46 -2.80 31.10
C ALA A 114 14.96 -2.98 30.76
N VAL A 115 15.85 -2.55 31.65
CA VAL A 115 17.30 -2.70 31.45
C VAL A 115 17.74 -4.16 31.45
N GLN A 116 17.28 -4.93 32.44
CA GLN A 116 17.55 -6.36 32.51
C GLN A 116 17.00 -7.11 31.29
N CYS A 117 15.83 -6.69 30.79
CA CYS A 117 15.26 -7.21 29.54
C CYS A 117 16.15 -6.88 28.33
N GLY A 118 16.61 -5.63 28.20
CA GLY A 118 17.46 -5.22 27.09
C GLY A 118 18.77 -5.99 27.02
N LEU A 119 19.40 -6.29 28.16
CA LEU A 119 20.60 -7.14 28.20
C LEU A 119 20.28 -8.60 27.84
N ALA A 120 19.17 -9.14 28.33
CA ALA A 120 18.71 -10.48 27.93
C ALA A 120 18.48 -10.57 26.42
N VAL A 121 17.87 -9.54 25.81
CA VAL A 121 17.71 -9.43 24.35
C VAL A 121 19.07 -9.44 23.64
N GLN A 122 20.05 -8.65 24.11
CA GLN A 122 21.39 -8.65 23.51
C GLN A 122 22.09 -10.02 23.59
N MET A 123 21.92 -10.74 24.70
CA MET A 123 22.55 -12.05 24.91
C MET A 123 21.87 -13.17 24.09
N LEU A 124 20.53 -13.23 24.12
CA LEU A 124 19.76 -14.32 23.52
C LEU A 124 19.56 -14.15 22.01
N MET A 125 19.57 -12.90 21.52
CA MET A 125 19.43 -12.58 20.10
C MET A 125 20.77 -12.34 19.41
N ALA A 126 21.88 -12.81 20.00
CA ALA A 126 23.21 -12.62 19.45
C ALA A 126 23.37 -13.31 18.08
N PRO A 127 24.19 -12.76 17.14
CA PRO A 127 24.28 -13.27 15.77
C PRO A 127 24.58 -14.77 15.65
N GLY A 128 25.37 -15.34 16.58
CA GLY A 128 25.71 -16.77 16.59
C GLY A 128 24.59 -17.70 17.03
N ALA A 129 23.51 -17.19 17.61
CA ALA A 129 22.32 -17.96 17.99
C ALA A 129 21.26 -17.99 16.87
N TRP A 130 21.34 -17.07 15.90
CA TRP A 130 20.34 -16.83 14.87
C TRP A 130 20.88 -16.93 13.44
N SER A 131 22.08 -17.49 13.24
CA SER A 131 22.55 -17.96 11.93
C SER A 131 21.71 -19.17 11.50
N VAL A 132 20.68 -18.95 10.69
CA VAL A 132 19.74 -20.01 10.31
C VAL A 132 20.42 -21.06 9.41
N PHE A 133 20.08 -22.31 9.71
CA PHE A 133 20.48 -23.56 9.06
C PHE A 133 20.03 -23.67 7.61
N GLY A 134 20.94 -24.15 6.76
CA GLY A 134 20.70 -24.70 5.43
C GLY A 134 22.04 -25.16 4.84
N ALA A 135 22.17 -26.44 4.52
CA ALA A 135 23.44 -27.10 4.18
C ALA A 135 24.16 -26.61 2.92
N ASP A 136 23.75 -25.49 2.29
CA ASP A 136 24.43 -24.94 1.12
C ASP A 136 24.52 -23.39 1.07
N HIS A 137 23.73 -22.61 1.83
CA HIS A 137 23.70 -21.14 1.68
C HIS A 137 23.61 -20.41 3.04
N GLU A 138 24.75 -19.85 3.50
CA GLU A 138 24.74 -18.86 4.59
C GLU A 138 23.96 -17.61 4.18
N PRO A 139 23.10 -17.03 5.04
CA PRO A 139 22.54 -15.71 4.77
C PRO A 139 23.67 -14.67 4.77
N PRO A 140 23.71 -13.73 3.80
CA PRO A 140 24.82 -12.80 3.65
C PRO A 140 24.93 -11.74 4.78
N VAL A 141 23.95 -11.65 5.70
CA VAL A 141 23.86 -10.55 6.69
C VAL A 141 23.49 -11.08 8.08
N PRO A 142 24.38 -10.94 9.10
CA PRO A 142 24.05 -11.28 10.48
C PRO A 142 23.02 -10.28 11.06
N LEU A 143 21.93 -10.80 11.64
CA LEU A 143 20.96 -9.99 12.36
C LEU A 143 21.52 -9.52 13.71
N LYS A 144 21.33 -8.25 14.03
CA LYS A 144 21.75 -7.64 15.30
C LYS A 144 20.61 -6.80 15.86
N VAL A 145 20.40 -6.84 17.18
CA VAL A 145 19.45 -5.95 17.85
C VAL A 145 20.18 -4.75 18.44
N ARG A 146 19.63 -3.56 18.27
CA ARG A 146 20.02 -2.34 18.99
C ARG A 146 18.93 -1.98 19.97
N VAL A 147 19.29 -1.76 21.24
CA VAL A 147 18.30 -1.50 22.29
C VAL A 147 18.53 -0.10 22.87
N GLY A 148 17.46 0.69 22.90
CA GLY A 148 17.40 2.00 23.53
C GLY A 148 16.39 2.04 24.66
N ILE A 149 16.75 2.63 25.80
CA ILE A 149 15.86 2.77 26.96
C ILE A 149 15.66 4.22 27.36
N GLY A 150 14.40 4.55 27.66
CA GLY A 150 13.98 5.79 28.29
C GLY A 150 12.99 5.53 29.41
N SER A 151 12.83 6.50 30.31
CA SER A 151 11.85 6.41 31.40
C SER A 151 11.30 7.77 31.80
N GLY A 152 10.11 7.77 32.38
CA GLY A 152 9.36 8.97 32.77
C GLY A 152 7.87 8.83 32.45
N ASP A 153 7.17 9.97 32.40
CA ASP A 153 5.73 9.95 32.13
C ASP A 153 5.46 9.73 30.64
N VAL A 154 4.59 8.76 30.37
CA VAL A 154 4.00 8.53 29.04
C VAL A 154 2.56 8.99 29.03
N THR A 155 2.11 9.46 27.88
CA THR A 155 0.71 9.79 27.60
C THR A 155 0.16 8.77 26.61
N LEU A 156 -0.95 8.14 27.00
CA LEU A 156 -1.72 7.24 26.15
C LEU A 156 -2.93 8.00 25.64
N MET A 157 -3.16 7.95 24.32
CA MET A 157 -4.34 8.51 23.69
C MET A 157 -5.04 7.42 22.88
N HIS A 158 -6.34 7.27 23.08
CA HIS A 158 -7.16 6.45 22.20
C HIS A 158 -7.98 7.35 21.31
N LEU A 159 -7.77 7.21 20.00
CA LEU A 159 -8.25 8.14 18.99
C LEU A 159 -9.01 7.39 17.90
N GLY A 160 -9.98 8.07 17.29
CA GLY A 160 -10.72 7.59 16.13
C GLY A 160 -12.18 7.26 16.41
N GLY A 161 -12.68 6.17 15.85
CA GLY A 161 -14.08 5.74 15.94
C GLY A 161 -14.88 5.96 14.67
N LEU A 162 -14.37 6.69 13.67
CA LEU A 162 -15.04 6.76 12.38
C LEU A 162 -15.02 5.37 11.72
N ARG A 163 -16.18 4.92 11.22
CA ARG A 163 -16.40 3.53 10.74
C ARG A 163 -15.98 2.45 11.75
N GLY A 164 -16.00 2.77 13.05
CA GLY A 164 -15.67 1.83 14.12
C GLY A 164 -14.17 1.50 14.27
N ARG A 165 -13.26 2.25 13.61
CA ARG A 165 -11.81 2.02 13.72
C ARG A 165 -11.17 2.90 14.80
N TRP A 166 -10.50 2.30 15.76
CA TRP A 166 -9.78 2.97 16.86
C TRP A 166 -8.29 2.67 16.83
N GLU A 167 -7.48 3.65 17.24
CA GLU A 167 -6.03 3.55 17.35
C GLU A 167 -5.58 3.93 18.77
N LEU A 168 -4.60 3.20 19.29
CA LEU A 168 -3.86 3.58 20.51
C LEU A 168 -2.59 4.32 20.10
N LEU A 169 -2.37 5.52 20.62
CA LEU A 169 -1.09 6.24 20.52
C LEU A 169 -0.42 6.28 21.89
N VAL A 170 0.88 6.01 21.92
CA VAL A 170 1.74 6.22 23.09
C VAL A 170 2.76 7.28 22.73
N ILE A 171 2.87 8.32 23.55
CA ILE A 171 3.78 9.44 23.32
C ILE A 171 4.35 9.95 24.64
N GLY A 172 5.53 10.56 24.59
CA GLY A 172 6.13 11.26 25.72
C GLY A 172 7.64 11.30 25.63
N PRO A 173 8.29 12.09 26.50
CA PRO A 173 9.75 12.17 26.56
C PRO A 173 10.48 10.82 26.65
N PRO A 174 9.96 9.76 27.32
CA PRO A 174 10.63 8.45 27.37
C PRO A 174 10.84 7.81 25.99
N LEU A 175 9.93 8.02 25.03
CA LEU A 175 10.07 7.45 23.69
C LEU A 175 11.20 8.13 22.90
N GLU A 176 11.32 9.47 23.03
CA GLU A 176 12.42 10.23 22.44
C GLU A 176 13.78 9.89 23.09
N GLN A 177 13.78 9.59 24.39
CA GLN A 177 14.97 9.13 25.10
C GLN A 177 15.41 7.75 24.58
N ALA A 178 14.49 6.80 24.48
CA ALA A 178 14.74 5.46 23.96
C ALA A 178 15.26 5.50 22.52
N GLY A 179 14.61 6.27 21.64
CA GLY A 179 15.05 6.42 20.25
C GLY A 179 16.44 7.06 20.10
N ARG A 180 16.76 8.08 20.91
CA ARG A 180 18.12 8.66 20.91
C ARG A 180 19.18 7.68 21.44
N ALA A 181 18.83 6.88 22.43
CA ALA A 181 19.72 5.88 22.99
C ALA A 181 19.97 4.73 21.99
N GLU A 182 18.94 4.22 21.31
CA GLU A 182 19.06 3.22 20.24
C GLU A 182 19.97 3.73 19.11
N ALA A 183 19.78 4.97 18.66
CA ALA A 183 20.60 5.55 17.59
C ALA A 183 22.08 5.68 17.98
N ALA A 184 22.39 5.80 19.27
CA ALA A 184 23.76 5.84 19.79
C ALA A 184 24.35 4.43 20.01
N ALA A 185 23.50 3.41 20.17
CA ALA A 185 23.92 2.02 20.34
C ALA A 185 24.44 1.45 19.02
N ARG A 186 25.74 1.59 18.73
CA ARG A 186 26.36 1.05 17.50
C ARG A 186 26.10 -0.46 17.34
N SER A 187 26.28 -1.23 18.42
CA SER A 187 25.92 -2.65 18.57
C SER A 187 25.89 -2.88 20.08
N GLY A 188 24.70 -3.07 20.66
CA GLY A 188 24.54 -3.14 22.11
C GLY A 188 23.33 -2.36 22.62
N MET A 189 23.39 -2.00 23.89
CA MET A 189 22.30 -1.36 24.62
C MET A 189 22.72 -0.03 25.21
N CYS A 190 21.85 0.96 25.12
CA CYS A 190 22.08 2.30 25.66
C CYS A 190 20.83 2.84 26.38
N GLY A 191 21.04 3.66 27.41
CA GLY A 191 19.98 4.39 28.11
C GLY A 191 20.25 5.90 28.12
N SER A 192 19.21 6.73 28.19
CA SER A 192 19.33 8.19 28.27
C SER A 192 18.80 8.73 29.61
N PRO A 193 19.65 9.10 30.59
CA PRO A 193 19.19 9.72 31.83
C PRO A 193 18.72 11.18 31.59
N ARG A 194 17.59 11.59 32.18
CA ARG A 194 17.27 13.01 32.40
C ARG A 194 17.29 13.36 33.89
N ARG A 195 18.10 14.37 34.24
CA ARG A 195 17.98 15.37 35.34
C ARG A 195 17.58 14.98 36.78
N HIS A 196 17.32 13.73 37.09
CA HIS A 196 17.22 13.24 38.46
C HIS A 196 18.17 12.06 38.55
N GLY A 197 18.96 11.98 39.62
CA GLY A 197 19.94 10.93 39.82
C GLY A 197 19.35 9.53 39.87
N ILE A 198 18.97 8.96 38.72
CA ILE A 198 19.27 7.56 38.42
C ILE A 198 20.73 7.53 37.98
N CYS A 199 21.56 7.96 38.91
CA CYS A 199 22.88 7.39 39.05
C CYS A 199 22.60 5.87 39.15
N TRP A 200 23.40 5.04 38.49
CA TRP A 200 23.39 3.60 38.75
C TRP A 200 24.44 3.28 39.85
N PRO A 201 24.43 3.85 41.08
CA PRO A 201 25.46 3.51 42.03
C PRO A 201 25.13 2.12 42.58
N GLY A 202 25.77 1.10 41.99
CA GLY A 202 25.84 -0.26 42.53
C GLY A 202 25.23 -1.37 41.69
N ALA A 203 24.39 -1.09 40.68
CA ALA A 203 23.59 -2.13 40.02
C ALA A 203 23.86 -2.36 38.52
N ALA A 204 24.54 -1.44 37.82
CA ALA A 204 24.95 -1.65 36.42
C ALA A 204 26.28 -0.95 36.11
N GLN A 205 27.08 -1.56 35.23
CA GLN A 205 28.33 -0.98 34.72
C GLN A 205 28.12 -0.44 33.31
N GLY A 206 28.73 0.71 33.00
CA GLY A 206 28.57 1.34 31.69
C GLY A 206 29.49 2.53 31.40
N GLU A 207 29.60 2.87 30.12
CA GLU A 207 30.39 3.99 29.60
C GLU A 207 29.46 5.17 29.21
N VAL A 208 29.81 6.39 29.64
CA VAL A 208 29.07 7.59 29.24
C VAL A 208 29.47 8.00 27.82
N LEU A 209 28.53 7.97 26.90
CA LEU A 209 28.67 8.41 25.52
C LEU A 209 28.31 9.90 25.36
N PRO A 210 28.72 10.55 24.25
CA PRO A 210 28.32 11.92 23.93
C PRO A 210 26.80 12.12 23.97
N ARG A 211 26.36 13.35 24.26
CA ARG A 211 24.93 13.74 24.39
C ARG A 211 24.19 13.11 25.58
N GLY A 212 24.93 12.57 26.56
CA GLY A 212 24.37 12.10 27.82
C GLY A 212 23.68 10.74 27.71
N VAL A 213 24.10 9.89 26.77
CA VAL A 213 23.65 8.50 26.67
C VAL A 213 24.65 7.61 27.43
N VAL A 214 24.19 6.55 28.09
CA VAL A 214 25.04 5.58 28.80
C VAL A 214 24.94 4.23 28.11
N ARG A 215 26.07 3.68 27.66
CA ARG A 215 26.15 2.28 27.19
C ARG A 215 26.21 1.37 28.41
N LEU A 216 25.35 0.36 28.47
CA LEU A 216 25.30 -0.59 29.57
C LEU A 216 25.97 -1.90 29.16
N ASP A 217 26.97 -2.33 29.94
CA ASP A 217 27.80 -3.49 29.62
C ASP A 217 27.47 -4.71 30.50
N ALA A 218 27.06 -4.50 31.77
CA ALA A 218 26.68 -5.57 32.69
C ALA A 218 25.75 -5.09 33.81
N LEU A 219 24.98 -6.01 34.39
CA LEU A 219 24.26 -5.83 35.64
C LEU A 219 25.03 -6.47 36.79
N LEU A 220 25.02 -5.79 37.95
CA LEU A 220 25.62 -6.29 39.20
C LEU A 220 24.60 -7.05 40.05
N ASP A 221 23.31 -6.72 39.91
CA ASP A 221 22.18 -7.39 40.55
C ASP A 221 21.07 -7.70 39.54
N LEU A 222 20.23 -8.69 39.84
CA LEU A 222 19.09 -9.08 39.01
C LEU A 222 17.79 -9.03 39.81
N LEU A 223 16.74 -8.45 39.23
CA LEU A 223 15.38 -8.58 39.75
C LEU A 223 14.79 -9.94 39.35
N PRO A 224 13.95 -10.54 40.21
CA PRO A 224 13.21 -11.73 39.84
C PRO A 224 12.29 -11.43 38.64
N LEU A 225 12.22 -12.39 37.71
CA LEU A 225 11.32 -12.32 36.58
C LEU A 225 9.87 -12.29 37.07
N ARG A 226 9.10 -11.38 36.51
CA ARG A 226 7.65 -11.27 36.72
C ARG A 226 7.01 -11.18 35.35
N PRO A 227 6.57 -12.31 34.78
CA PRO A 227 5.94 -12.31 33.47
C PRO A 227 4.71 -11.39 33.44
N LEU A 228 4.50 -10.70 32.32
CA LEU A 228 3.30 -9.90 32.14
C LEU A 228 2.08 -10.81 32.06
N GLU A 229 1.17 -10.70 33.02
CA GLU A 229 -0.11 -11.40 33.00
C GLU A 229 -1.18 -10.53 32.34
N THR A 230 -1.71 -11.01 31.21
CA THR A 230 -2.82 -10.34 30.52
C THR A 230 -4.11 -11.09 30.81
N ALA A 231 -5.02 -10.43 31.51
CA ALA A 231 -6.25 -11.08 31.92
C ALA A 231 -7.25 -11.22 30.76
N ALA A 232 -7.93 -12.36 30.70
CA ALA A 232 -8.86 -12.67 29.62
C ALA A 232 -10.05 -11.68 29.56
N LEU A 233 -10.45 -11.31 28.34
CA LEU A 233 -11.63 -10.51 28.06
C LEU A 233 -12.89 -11.39 27.99
N PRO A 234 -14.03 -10.93 28.51
CA PRO A 234 -15.29 -11.65 28.35
C PRO A 234 -15.77 -11.59 26.89
N PRO A 235 -16.48 -12.64 26.40
CA PRO A 235 -17.09 -12.71 25.05
C PRO A 235 -17.83 -11.44 24.58
N THR A 236 -18.44 -10.71 25.51
CA THR A 236 -19.19 -9.47 25.25
C THR A 236 -18.32 -8.34 24.72
N MET A 237 -17.01 -8.33 25.00
CA MET A 237 -16.08 -7.27 24.58
C MET A 237 -15.52 -7.47 23.16
N GLN A 238 -15.88 -8.55 22.48
CA GLN A 238 -15.39 -8.89 21.14
C GLN A 238 -15.56 -7.74 20.13
N ALA A 239 -16.72 -7.07 20.14
CA ALA A 239 -17.00 -5.97 19.21
C ALA A 239 -16.09 -4.75 19.44
N LEU A 240 -15.84 -4.41 20.72
CA LEU A 240 -14.96 -3.30 21.08
C LEU A 240 -13.49 -3.62 20.80
N LEU A 241 -13.08 -4.87 20.98
CA LEU A 241 -11.74 -5.35 20.66
C LEU A 241 -11.47 -5.31 19.15
N ARG A 242 -12.44 -5.75 18.33
CA ARG A 242 -12.35 -5.69 16.86
C ARG A 242 -12.10 -4.28 16.34
N ALA A 243 -12.56 -3.26 17.05
CA ALA A 243 -12.39 -1.86 16.70
C ALA A 243 -10.90 -1.45 16.60
N TYR A 244 -10.01 -2.14 17.34
CA TYR A 244 -8.56 -1.92 17.33
C TYR A 244 -7.79 -2.84 16.38
N VAL A 245 -8.45 -3.79 15.70
CA VAL A 245 -7.83 -4.71 14.73
C VAL A 245 -8.13 -4.29 13.27
N PRO A 246 -7.14 -4.19 12.36
CA PRO A 246 -7.37 -3.76 10.99
C PRO A 246 -8.39 -4.62 10.23
N GLN A 247 -9.15 -4.03 9.32
CA GLN A 247 -10.23 -4.73 8.61
C GLN A 247 -9.72 -5.96 7.82
N ALA A 248 -8.54 -5.84 7.21
CA ALA A 248 -7.85 -6.92 6.50
C ALA A 248 -7.71 -8.20 7.33
N ILE A 249 -7.54 -8.07 8.65
CA ILE A 249 -7.46 -9.18 9.59
C ILE A 249 -8.85 -9.65 10.02
N THR A 250 -9.72 -8.72 10.42
CA THR A 250 -11.05 -9.09 10.95
C THR A 250 -11.90 -9.87 9.94
N GLY A 251 -11.80 -9.55 8.64
CA GLY A 251 -12.51 -10.28 7.58
C GLY A 251 -11.99 -11.71 7.40
N ARG A 252 -10.67 -11.93 7.51
CA ARG A 252 -10.04 -13.24 7.35
C ARG A 252 -10.20 -14.15 8.57
N ILE A 253 -10.11 -13.59 9.78
CA ILE A 253 -10.41 -14.32 11.03
C ILE A 253 -11.88 -14.80 11.00
N ALA A 254 -12.81 -13.95 10.55
CA ALA A 254 -14.21 -14.34 10.40
C ALA A 254 -14.41 -15.47 9.36
N GLY A 255 -13.54 -15.54 8.34
CA GLY A 255 -13.52 -16.59 7.33
C GLY A 255 -12.74 -17.85 7.71
N GLY A 256 -12.18 -17.94 8.92
CA GLY A 256 -11.39 -19.09 9.38
C GLY A 256 -10.04 -19.27 8.67
N GLN A 257 -9.54 -18.23 7.99
CA GLN A 257 -8.28 -18.24 7.24
C GLN A 257 -7.16 -17.61 8.08
N THR A 258 -6.81 -18.25 9.20
CA THR A 258 -5.76 -17.75 10.12
C THR A 258 -4.35 -18.15 9.70
N ASP A 259 -4.16 -19.14 8.82
CA ASP A 259 -2.85 -19.70 8.51
C ASP A 259 -2.19 -19.14 7.22
N TRP A 260 -2.92 -18.33 6.45
CA TRP A 260 -2.43 -17.72 5.20
C TRP A 260 -2.13 -16.23 5.40
N ILE A 261 -0.96 -15.95 5.96
CA ILE A 261 -0.64 -14.62 6.49
C ILE A 261 0.57 -13.94 5.82
N ALA A 262 0.90 -14.32 4.59
CA ALA A 262 2.05 -13.78 3.88
C ALA A 262 1.73 -13.65 2.39
N GLU A 263 1.52 -12.43 1.91
CA GLU A 263 1.35 -12.18 0.48
C GLU A 263 2.19 -11.01 0.01
N GLN A 264 2.78 -11.14 -1.18
CA GLN A 264 3.30 -10.00 -1.91
C GLN A 264 2.17 -9.35 -2.67
N ARG A 265 1.94 -8.07 -2.40
CA ARG A 265 0.82 -7.32 -2.96
C ARG A 265 1.29 -5.98 -3.48
N ARG A 266 0.72 -5.57 -4.61
CA ARG A 266 0.92 -4.22 -5.12
C ARG A 266 0.02 -3.29 -4.32
N VAL A 267 0.62 -2.31 -3.63
CA VAL A 267 -0.05 -1.39 -2.73
C VAL A 267 0.43 0.03 -2.97
N THR A 268 -0.40 1.01 -2.61
CA THR A 268 0.02 2.41 -2.49
C THR A 268 0.08 2.77 -1.01
N VAL A 269 1.28 3.10 -0.53
CA VAL A 269 1.56 3.36 0.89
C VAL A 269 1.66 4.87 1.11
N LEU A 270 1.00 5.34 2.17
CA LEU A 270 1.10 6.71 2.67
C LEU A 270 1.80 6.67 4.04
N PHE A 271 2.92 7.36 4.15
CA PHE A 271 3.54 7.71 5.43
C PHE A 271 3.26 9.16 5.75
N ILE A 272 2.60 9.41 6.88
CA ILE A 272 2.10 10.72 7.29
C ILE A 272 2.83 11.12 8.58
N ASN A 273 3.54 12.24 8.54
CA ASN A 273 4.17 12.83 9.73
C ASN A 273 3.16 13.72 10.47
N LEU A 274 3.10 13.58 11.80
CA LEU A 274 2.15 14.30 12.67
C LEU A 274 2.88 14.99 13.83
N PRO A 275 3.77 15.97 13.55
CA PRO A 275 4.65 16.56 14.56
C PRO A 275 3.89 17.30 15.68
N ASP A 276 2.69 17.80 15.39
CA ASP A 276 1.87 18.54 16.35
C ASP A 276 1.04 17.64 17.28
N LEU A 277 1.03 16.32 17.03
CA LEU A 277 0.34 15.36 17.89
C LEU A 277 1.18 15.05 19.14
N ARG A 278 1.27 16.01 20.05
CA ARG A 278 2.16 15.98 21.22
C ARG A 278 1.47 15.50 22.49
N ALA A 279 2.25 15.13 23.51
CA ALA A 279 1.74 14.65 24.81
C ALA A 279 0.88 15.69 25.58
N ASP A 280 1.07 16.98 25.30
CA ASP A 280 0.34 18.09 25.90
C ASP A 280 -0.88 18.54 25.08
N LEU A 281 -1.11 17.96 23.89
CA LEU A 281 -2.26 18.29 23.06
C LEU A 281 -3.57 17.81 23.73
N PRO A 282 -4.61 18.68 23.83
CA PRO A 282 -5.92 18.27 24.32
C PRO A 282 -6.51 17.12 23.51
N ILE A 283 -7.22 16.19 24.18
CA ILE A 283 -7.75 14.98 23.54
C ILE A 283 -8.76 15.30 22.44
N GLU A 284 -9.51 16.40 22.58
CA GLU A 284 -10.48 16.88 21.59
C GLU A 284 -9.77 17.31 20.29
N ARG A 285 -8.62 17.99 20.42
CA ARG A 285 -7.80 18.42 19.28
C ARG A 285 -7.12 17.22 18.61
N ALA A 286 -6.60 16.28 19.39
CA ALA A 286 -6.04 15.02 18.88
C ALA A 286 -7.10 14.20 18.14
N GLN A 287 -8.33 14.17 18.66
CA GLN A 287 -9.46 13.49 18.05
C GLN A 287 -9.91 14.15 16.74
N GLN A 288 -9.96 15.49 16.68
CA GLN A 288 -10.24 16.23 15.44
C GLN A 288 -9.24 15.90 14.34
N LEU A 289 -7.94 15.88 14.68
CA LEU A 289 -6.87 15.47 13.77
C LEU A 289 -7.12 14.04 13.26
N MET A 290 -7.39 13.10 14.16
CA MET A 290 -7.62 11.70 13.78
C MET A 290 -8.83 11.54 12.87
N GLN A 291 -9.94 12.23 13.17
CA GLN A 291 -11.17 12.18 12.36
C GLN A 291 -10.98 12.82 10.98
N ALA A 292 -10.19 13.90 10.87
CA ALA A 292 -9.83 14.49 9.59
C ALA A 292 -9.04 13.51 8.71
N ILE A 293 -8.09 12.78 9.29
CA ILE A 293 -7.35 11.73 8.57
C ILE A 293 -8.27 10.57 8.18
N GLN A 294 -9.07 10.05 9.11
CA GLN A 294 -9.99 8.94 8.85
C GLN A 294 -11.00 9.26 7.75
N SER A 295 -11.65 10.43 7.82
CA SER A 295 -12.64 10.84 6.82
C SER A 295 -12.03 11.01 5.43
N SER A 296 -10.86 11.64 5.35
CA SER A 296 -10.14 11.85 4.09
C SER A 296 -9.66 10.54 3.48
N LEU A 297 -9.11 9.63 4.31
CA LEU A 297 -8.63 8.33 3.85
C LEU A 297 -9.77 7.41 3.42
N TYR A 298 -10.84 7.31 4.22
CA TYR A 298 -11.97 6.43 3.95
C TYR A 298 -12.83 6.90 2.78
N ARG A 299 -12.80 8.19 2.44
CA ARG A 299 -13.43 8.72 1.22
C ARG A 299 -12.89 8.05 -0.04
N TYR A 300 -11.59 7.76 -0.07
CA TYR A 300 -10.93 7.10 -1.20
C TYR A 300 -10.76 5.59 -1.00
N GLU A 301 -11.38 5.03 0.04
CA GLU A 301 -11.32 3.60 0.40
C GLU A 301 -9.91 3.13 0.85
N GLY A 302 -9.10 4.04 1.37
CA GLY A 302 -7.83 3.69 2.02
C GLY A 302 -8.04 3.11 3.42
N SER A 303 -7.03 2.37 3.90
CA SER A 303 -7.04 1.74 5.22
C SER A 303 -5.88 2.23 6.09
N ILE A 304 -6.16 2.50 7.37
CA ILE A 304 -5.12 2.78 8.36
C ILE A 304 -4.47 1.45 8.74
N SER A 305 -3.16 1.36 8.54
CA SER A 305 -2.40 0.17 8.97
C SER A 305 -1.89 0.34 10.39
N ARG A 306 -1.35 1.52 10.73
CA ARG A 306 -0.82 1.80 12.06
C ARG A 306 -0.72 3.31 12.31
N LEU A 307 -1.14 3.76 13.49
CA LEU A 307 -0.66 5.00 14.10
C LEU A 307 0.48 4.65 15.07
N GLY A 308 1.52 5.45 15.24
CA GLY A 308 2.65 5.13 16.11
C GLY A 308 3.55 6.32 16.43
N THR A 309 4.47 6.12 17.38
CA THR A 309 5.55 7.08 17.66
C THR A 309 6.86 6.33 17.48
N ASP A 310 7.70 6.79 16.55
CA ASP A 310 9.05 6.27 16.37
C ASP A 310 10.08 7.31 16.85
N ALA A 311 11.38 7.07 16.61
CA ALA A 311 12.43 8.01 16.95
C ALA A 311 12.30 9.38 16.27
N LYS A 312 11.42 9.52 15.27
CA LYS A 312 11.18 10.75 14.48
C LYS A 312 9.91 11.47 14.93
N GLY A 313 9.13 10.88 15.85
CA GLY A 313 7.90 11.43 16.38
C GLY A 313 6.66 10.65 15.96
N PRO A 314 5.46 11.24 16.15
CA PRO A 314 4.20 10.61 15.81
C PRO A 314 4.05 10.50 14.29
N THR A 315 3.85 9.28 13.81
CA THR A 315 3.66 8.98 12.39
C THR A 315 2.47 8.03 12.21
N MET A 316 1.81 8.15 11.08
CA MET A 316 0.76 7.23 10.66
C MET A 316 1.13 6.58 9.32
N MET A 317 0.92 5.28 9.24
CA MET A 317 1.01 4.51 8.02
C MET A 317 -0.40 4.09 7.57
N ALA A 318 -0.74 4.45 6.34
CA ALA A 318 -1.96 4.04 5.66
C ALA A 318 -1.62 3.39 4.32
N ALA A 319 -2.54 2.60 3.78
CA ALA A 319 -2.36 1.97 2.48
C ALA A 319 -3.67 1.79 1.70
N PHE A 320 -3.51 1.74 0.39
CA PHE A 320 -4.50 1.40 -0.62
C PHE A 320 -4.05 0.10 -1.30
N GLY A 321 -5.01 -0.69 -1.79
CA GLY A 321 -4.72 -2.01 -2.33
C GLY A 321 -4.72 -3.12 -1.29
N LEU A 322 -5.08 -2.87 -0.04
CA LEU A 322 -5.22 -3.91 1.00
C LEU A 322 -6.62 -4.55 0.97
N PRO A 323 -6.77 -5.86 1.23
CA PRO A 323 -8.09 -6.49 1.29
C PRO A 323 -8.98 -5.84 2.36
N PRO A 324 -10.29 -5.61 2.10
CA PRO A 324 -11.03 -5.93 0.88
C PRO A 324 -11.04 -4.82 -0.19
N LEU A 325 -10.34 -3.71 0.04
CA LEU A 325 -10.41 -2.46 -0.74
C LEU A 325 -9.18 -2.34 -1.66
N ALA A 326 -9.19 -3.07 -2.77
CA ALA A 326 -8.13 -3.02 -3.78
C ALA A 326 -8.71 -2.67 -5.15
N HIS A 327 -8.06 -1.73 -5.83
CA HIS A 327 -8.52 -1.14 -7.08
C HIS A 327 -7.36 -0.93 -8.05
N GLU A 328 -7.67 -0.86 -9.35
CA GLU A 328 -6.67 -0.54 -10.39
C GLU A 328 -6.09 0.88 -10.22
N ASP A 329 -6.88 1.81 -9.66
CA ASP A 329 -6.55 3.23 -9.50
C ASP A 329 -6.04 3.60 -8.08
N ASP A 330 -5.58 2.63 -7.29
CA ASP A 330 -5.12 2.84 -5.92
C ASP A 330 -3.97 3.86 -5.79
N ALA A 331 -3.16 4.05 -6.84
CA ALA A 331 -2.14 5.09 -6.89
C ALA A 331 -2.75 6.50 -6.92
N THR A 332 -3.74 6.72 -7.78
CA THR A 332 -4.48 7.99 -7.88
C THR A 332 -5.24 8.27 -6.59
N ARG A 333 -5.94 7.26 -6.05
CA ARG A 333 -6.67 7.35 -4.79
C ARG A 333 -5.75 7.69 -3.62
N GLY A 334 -4.60 7.03 -3.53
CA GLY A 334 -3.61 7.30 -2.48
C GLY A 334 -3.04 8.70 -2.54
N ALA A 335 -2.67 9.18 -3.73
CA ALA A 335 -2.17 10.54 -3.91
C ALA A 335 -3.24 11.61 -3.64
N ALA A 336 -4.48 11.39 -4.10
CA ALA A 336 -5.60 12.29 -3.84
C ALA A 336 -5.96 12.33 -2.35
N ALA A 337 -5.97 11.19 -1.66
CA ALA A 337 -6.19 11.12 -0.23
C ALA A 337 -5.09 11.84 0.55
N ALA A 338 -3.83 11.72 0.14
CA ALA A 338 -2.72 12.44 0.76
C ALA A 338 -2.89 13.96 0.63
N LEU A 339 -3.27 14.46 -0.54
CA LEU A 339 -3.57 15.89 -0.75
C LEU A 339 -4.72 16.36 0.14
N LEU A 340 -5.82 15.61 0.19
CA LEU A 340 -6.97 15.95 1.02
C LEU A 340 -6.63 15.93 2.53
N ILE A 341 -5.84 14.94 3.00
CA ILE A 341 -5.35 14.90 4.38
C ILE A 341 -4.52 16.15 4.67
N SER A 342 -3.59 16.49 3.77
CA SER A 342 -2.72 17.65 3.93
C SER A 342 -3.50 18.96 4.02
N GLU A 343 -4.50 19.15 3.16
CA GLU A 343 -5.40 20.30 3.16
C GLU A 343 -6.23 20.36 4.44
N ARG A 344 -6.93 19.28 4.80
CA ARG A 344 -7.80 19.24 5.98
C ARG A 344 -7.05 19.46 7.28
N LEU A 345 -5.83 18.92 7.41
CA LEU A 345 -5.01 19.16 8.58
C LEU A 345 -4.54 20.61 8.66
N ALA A 346 -4.17 21.22 7.53
CA ALA A 346 -3.82 22.64 7.47
C ALA A 346 -5.01 23.55 7.84
N GLU A 347 -6.23 23.26 7.37
CA GLU A 347 -7.45 24.01 7.72
C GLU A 347 -7.71 24.08 9.23
N ILE A 348 -7.41 22.99 9.95
CA ILE A 348 -7.60 22.90 11.42
C ILE A 348 -6.33 23.28 12.20
N GLY A 349 -5.30 23.80 11.51
CA GLY A 349 -4.08 24.36 12.09
C GLY A 349 -3.02 23.33 12.48
N PHE A 350 -2.96 22.18 11.81
CA PHE A 350 -1.90 21.17 12.00
C PHE A 350 -0.97 21.12 10.80
N THR A 351 0.31 20.96 11.09
CA THR A 351 1.36 20.71 10.11
C THR A 351 1.45 19.23 9.80
N THR A 352 1.71 18.90 8.54
CA THR A 352 1.92 17.52 8.11
C THR A 352 2.85 17.47 6.91
N ALA A 353 3.48 16.31 6.73
CA ALA A 353 4.28 15.98 5.56
C ALA A 353 3.99 14.52 5.20
N ILE A 354 3.83 14.23 3.92
CA ILE A 354 3.34 12.93 3.47
C ILE A 354 4.25 12.39 2.36
N GLY A 355 4.65 11.13 2.49
CA GLY A 355 5.32 10.36 1.44
C GLY A 355 4.38 9.31 0.87
N VAL A 356 4.25 9.25 -0.45
CA VAL A 356 3.38 8.32 -1.18
C VAL A 356 4.22 7.48 -2.14
N THR A 357 4.06 6.16 -2.11
CA THR A 357 4.77 5.27 -3.05
C THR A 357 3.87 4.13 -3.47
N SER A 358 4.03 3.64 -4.70
CA SER A 358 3.23 2.54 -5.25
C SER A 358 4.16 1.43 -5.73
N GLY A 359 3.95 0.20 -5.28
CA GLY A 359 4.82 -0.91 -5.62
C GLY A 359 4.48 -2.19 -4.88
N LEU A 360 5.31 -3.21 -5.05
CA LEU A 360 5.19 -4.45 -4.29
C LEU A 360 5.59 -4.22 -2.83
N ALA A 361 4.77 -4.73 -1.92
CA ALA A 361 5.08 -4.84 -0.50
C ALA A 361 4.70 -6.22 -0.01
N PHE A 362 5.51 -6.74 0.91
CA PHE A 362 5.15 -7.89 1.70
C PHE A 362 4.09 -7.46 2.73
N CYS A 363 2.97 -8.18 2.80
CA CYS A 363 1.88 -7.89 3.71
C CYS A 363 1.56 -9.14 4.53
N GLY A 364 1.66 -9.04 5.85
CA GLY A 364 1.48 -10.20 6.72
C GLY A 364 1.48 -9.88 8.22
N SER A 365 1.05 -10.86 9.02
CA SER A 365 1.13 -10.78 10.48
C SER A 365 2.53 -11.15 10.93
N VAL A 366 3.07 -10.27 11.76
CA VAL A 366 4.41 -10.36 12.32
C VAL A 366 4.32 -10.44 13.83
N GLY A 367 4.94 -11.46 14.43
CA GLY A 367 5.03 -11.64 15.88
C GLY A 367 4.80 -13.07 16.36
N SER A 368 4.45 -13.20 17.63
CA SER A 368 4.06 -14.46 18.27
C SER A 368 2.57 -14.75 18.03
N ALA A 369 2.26 -15.94 17.52
CA ALA A 369 0.88 -16.38 17.29
C ALA A 369 0.05 -16.45 18.58
N THR A 370 0.68 -16.85 19.70
CA THR A 370 0.00 -17.11 20.97
C THR A 370 0.02 -15.92 21.93
N ARG A 371 0.93 -14.96 21.73
CA ARG A 371 1.07 -13.80 22.64
C ARG A 371 0.73 -12.48 21.97
N ARG A 372 1.50 -12.09 20.94
CA ARG A 372 1.43 -10.75 20.36
C ARG A 372 1.92 -10.72 18.92
N ARG A 373 1.08 -10.25 18.00
CA ARG A 373 1.38 -10.05 16.56
C ARG A 373 0.65 -8.85 15.99
N GLU A 374 1.15 -8.25 14.91
CA GLU A 374 0.44 -7.21 14.16
C GLU A 374 0.47 -7.49 12.67
N TYR A 375 -0.59 -7.10 11.97
CA TYR A 375 -0.53 -7.00 10.51
C TYR A 375 0.35 -5.83 10.11
N SER A 376 1.41 -6.11 9.37
CA SER A 376 2.40 -5.13 8.95
C SER A 376 2.68 -5.25 7.46
N MET A 377 3.05 -4.12 6.86
CA MET A 377 3.59 -4.06 5.52
C MET A 377 5.11 -3.83 5.60
N MET A 378 5.87 -4.50 4.75
CA MET A 378 7.32 -4.40 4.70
C MET A 378 7.82 -4.40 3.25
N GLY A 379 8.95 -3.74 3.02
CA GLY A 379 9.65 -3.79 1.75
C GLY A 379 10.21 -2.45 1.30
N PRO A 380 10.92 -2.44 0.16
CA PRO A 380 11.55 -1.22 -0.37
C PRO A 380 10.56 -0.07 -0.58
N THR A 381 9.36 -0.37 -1.07
CA THR A 381 8.26 0.60 -1.29
C THR A 381 7.88 1.31 0.02
N VAL A 382 7.61 0.54 1.08
CA VAL A 382 7.23 1.05 2.42
C VAL A 382 8.34 1.95 3.00
N ASN A 383 9.59 1.50 2.86
CA ASN A 383 10.76 2.25 3.32
C ASN A 383 10.96 3.56 2.54
N LEU A 384 10.74 3.54 1.22
CA LEU A 384 10.83 4.72 0.38
C LEU A 384 9.76 5.76 0.78
N ALA A 385 8.50 5.37 1.02
CA ALA A 385 7.46 6.29 1.49
C ALA A 385 7.86 6.98 2.80
N ALA A 386 8.42 6.24 3.76
CA ALA A 386 8.91 6.82 5.01
C ALA A 386 10.06 7.82 4.78
N ARG A 387 10.91 7.61 3.77
CA ARG A 387 12.00 8.54 3.40
C ARG A 387 11.49 9.79 2.67
N LEU A 388 10.52 9.63 1.76
CA LEU A 388 9.88 10.76 1.08
C LEU A 388 9.15 11.66 2.08
N MET A 389 8.43 11.08 3.04
CA MET A 389 7.79 11.82 4.14
C MET A 389 8.83 12.61 4.95
N GLN A 390 9.99 12.02 5.28
CA GLN A 390 11.06 12.71 6.00
C GLN A 390 11.62 13.89 5.21
N ALA A 391 11.84 13.69 3.91
CA ALA A 391 12.33 14.76 3.03
C ALA A 391 11.29 15.89 2.92
N ALA A 392 10.02 15.55 2.74
CA ALA A 392 8.92 16.51 2.74
C ALA A 392 8.84 17.29 4.07
N ALA A 393 9.01 16.62 5.22
CA ALA A 393 8.99 17.27 6.53
C ALA A 393 10.15 18.25 6.76
N GLN A 394 11.29 18.03 6.10
CA GLN A 394 12.44 18.94 6.17
C GLN A 394 12.20 20.20 5.31
N LEU A 395 11.63 20.03 4.12
CA LEU A 395 11.37 21.12 3.16
C LEU A 395 10.09 21.91 3.46
N ALA A 396 9.11 21.29 4.12
CA ALA A 396 7.84 21.94 4.50
C ALA A 396 8.01 23.14 5.43
N ARG A 397 9.19 23.32 6.05
CA ARG A 397 9.49 24.48 6.90
C ARG A 397 9.54 25.80 6.13
N ASP A 398 9.83 25.74 4.82
CA ASP A 398 10.04 26.93 3.98
C ASP A 398 8.87 27.18 2.99
N ASP A 399 8.16 26.14 2.53
CA ASP A 399 7.16 26.24 1.44
C ASP A 399 5.74 25.66 1.78
N GLY A 400 5.44 25.38 3.05
CA GLY A 400 4.14 24.83 3.48
C GLY A 400 4.02 23.29 3.39
N PRO A 401 2.82 22.70 3.62
CA PRO A 401 2.65 21.24 3.68
C PRO A 401 3.01 20.56 2.36
N GLN A 402 3.92 19.58 2.40
CA GLN A 402 4.40 18.90 1.21
C GLN A 402 3.98 17.42 1.19
N VAL A 403 3.37 17.03 0.08
CA VAL A 403 3.14 15.64 -0.31
C VAL A 403 4.17 15.30 -1.38
N PHE A 404 4.94 14.24 -1.20
CA PHE A 404 5.90 13.75 -2.18
C PHE A 404 5.57 12.33 -2.61
N CYS A 405 5.80 12.01 -3.88
CA CYS A 405 5.67 10.67 -4.40
C CYS A 405 6.83 10.25 -5.31
N ASP A 406 6.95 8.93 -5.52
CA ASP A 406 7.94 8.34 -6.42
C ASP A 406 7.46 8.26 -7.88
N ALA A 407 8.36 7.84 -8.77
CA ALA A 407 8.06 7.65 -10.18
C ALA A 407 6.99 6.58 -10.43
N ALA A 408 6.98 5.52 -9.62
CA ALA A 408 6.04 4.42 -9.76
C ALA A 408 4.60 4.86 -9.44
N THR A 409 4.39 5.68 -8.41
CA THR A 409 3.08 6.31 -8.13
C THR A 409 2.67 7.24 -9.27
N ARG A 410 3.56 8.09 -9.78
CA ARG A 410 3.24 8.98 -10.93
C ARG A 410 2.80 8.18 -12.16
N GLN A 411 3.55 7.12 -12.50
CA GLN A 411 3.23 6.25 -13.64
C GLN A 411 1.90 5.52 -13.42
N ALA A 412 1.70 4.92 -12.24
CA ALA A 412 0.48 4.18 -11.93
C ALA A 412 -0.78 5.08 -11.84
N ALA A 413 -0.62 6.38 -11.58
CA ALA A 413 -1.73 7.33 -11.56
C ALA A 413 -2.29 7.68 -12.95
N ASN A 414 -1.67 7.23 -14.05
CA ASN A 414 -2.20 7.20 -15.42
C ASN A 414 -2.94 8.49 -15.87
N GLY A 415 -2.35 9.67 -15.66
CA GLY A 415 -2.90 10.95 -16.15
C GLY A 415 -4.12 11.51 -15.40
N ASN A 416 -4.63 10.79 -14.39
CA ASN A 416 -5.76 11.22 -13.57
C ASN A 416 -5.38 12.21 -12.46
N LEU A 417 -4.08 12.48 -12.29
CA LEU A 417 -3.55 13.44 -11.34
C LEU A 417 -2.38 14.19 -11.98
N ARG A 418 -2.30 15.50 -11.74
CA ARG A 418 -1.16 16.32 -12.18
C ARG A 418 -0.02 16.20 -11.18
N PHE A 419 1.21 16.23 -11.69
CA PHE A 419 2.42 16.17 -10.89
C PHE A 419 3.38 17.29 -11.29
N ARG A 420 4.07 17.84 -10.31
CA ARG A 420 5.21 18.75 -10.50
C ARG A 420 6.50 17.99 -10.25
N ASP A 421 7.47 18.14 -11.13
CA ASP A 421 8.80 17.59 -10.92
C ASP A 421 9.51 18.32 -9.78
N HIS A 422 10.14 17.56 -8.88
CA HIS A 422 10.98 18.09 -7.83
C HIS A 422 12.44 17.75 -8.13
N ALA A 423 13.37 18.61 -7.68
CA ALA A 423 14.80 18.32 -7.77
C ALA A 423 15.11 16.96 -7.12
N PRO A 424 15.92 16.09 -7.76
CA PRO A 424 16.26 14.78 -7.20
C PRO A 424 16.83 14.87 -5.79
N LEU A 425 16.39 13.98 -4.91
CA LEU A 425 16.77 14.00 -3.48
C LEU A 425 17.68 12.82 -3.13
N TYR A 426 18.70 13.09 -2.31
CA TYR A 426 19.55 12.05 -1.75
C TYR A 426 18.93 11.50 -0.47
N LEU A 427 18.29 10.34 -0.58
CA LEU A 427 17.62 9.69 0.53
C LEU A 427 18.56 8.72 1.25
N LYS A 428 18.58 8.77 2.58
CA LYS A 428 19.39 7.84 3.40
C LYS A 428 19.01 6.38 3.11
N GLY A 429 20.01 5.58 2.71
CA GLY A 429 19.84 4.16 2.38
C GLY A 429 19.69 3.87 0.89
N PHE A 430 19.71 4.90 0.03
CA PHE A 430 19.72 4.76 -1.42
C PHE A 430 21.08 5.23 -1.98
N ALA A 431 21.65 4.46 -2.91
CA ALA A 431 22.98 4.73 -3.48
C ALA A 431 22.98 5.88 -4.51
N SER A 432 21.82 6.20 -5.09
CA SER A 432 21.62 7.23 -6.11
C SER A 432 20.56 8.25 -5.69
N SER A 433 20.61 9.44 -6.30
CA SER A 433 19.57 10.45 -6.14
C SER A 433 18.22 9.89 -6.63
N THR A 434 17.19 10.01 -5.81
CA THR A 434 15.84 9.55 -6.11
C THR A 434 15.07 10.68 -6.78
N VAL A 435 14.43 10.39 -7.91
CA VAL A 435 13.53 11.34 -8.58
C VAL A 435 12.23 11.42 -7.78
N VAL A 436 11.83 12.65 -7.43
CA VAL A 436 10.67 12.92 -6.57
C VAL A 436 9.69 13.81 -7.31
N PHE A 437 8.41 13.59 -7.08
CA PHE A 437 7.33 14.38 -7.66
C PHE A 437 6.40 14.88 -6.57
N GLN A 438 5.76 16.02 -6.82
CA GLN A 438 4.70 16.55 -5.97
C GLN A 438 3.36 16.40 -6.68
N PRO A 439 2.41 15.60 -6.17
CA PRO A 439 1.06 15.59 -6.68
C PRO A 439 0.41 16.97 -6.48
N LEU A 440 -0.45 17.38 -7.43
CA LEU A 440 -1.17 18.64 -7.38
C LEU A 440 -2.67 18.37 -7.30
N GLN A 441 -3.39 19.18 -6.52
CA GLN A 441 -4.86 19.19 -6.55
C GLN A 441 -5.33 19.52 -7.97
N GLN A 442 -6.32 18.77 -8.46
CA GLN A 442 -7.21 19.32 -9.48
C GLN A 442 -8.00 20.45 -8.81
N GLN A 443 -7.56 21.71 -8.97
CA GLN A 443 -8.52 22.80 -8.90
C GLN A 443 -9.59 22.49 -9.95
N GLY A 444 -10.86 22.54 -9.55
CA GLY A 444 -11.96 22.19 -10.44
C GLY A 444 -11.80 22.91 -11.77
N ASP A 445 -11.46 22.15 -12.81
CA ASP A 445 -11.71 22.44 -14.22
C ASP A 445 -11.05 21.34 -15.08
N ALA A 446 -11.93 20.72 -15.87
CA ALA A 446 -11.70 19.78 -16.96
C ALA A 446 -11.04 18.42 -16.64
N PRO A 447 -11.60 17.30 -17.14
CA PRO A 447 -10.79 16.09 -17.38
C PRO A 447 -9.59 16.49 -18.25
N PRO A 448 -8.45 15.76 -18.19
CA PRO A 448 -7.29 16.08 -19.02
C PRO A 448 -7.76 16.25 -20.46
N THR A 449 -7.70 17.49 -20.96
CA THR A 449 -7.92 17.77 -22.38
C THR A 449 -6.99 16.86 -23.14
N ALA A 450 -7.54 16.18 -24.14
CA ALA A 450 -6.95 15.10 -24.91
C ALA A 450 -5.63 15.42 -25.66
N SER A 451 -4.92 16.49 -25.31
CA SER A 451 -3.75 17.01 -26.01
C SER A 451 -2.44 16.30 -25.66
N GLU A 452 -2.29 15.62 -24.50
CA GLU A 452 -1.04 14.90 -24.18
C GLU A 452 -1.01 13.46 -24.70
N ASN A 453 -2.18 12.82 -24.91
CA ASN A 453 -2.27 11.46 -25.49
C ASN A 453 -2.41 11.45 -27.03
N ALA A 454 -2.39 12.62 -27.68
CA ALA A 454 -2.64 12.77 -29.11
C ALA A 454 -1.44 12.36 -30.00
N GLU A 455 -0.22 12.27 -29.47
CA GLU A 455 0.99 12.06 -30.29
C GLU A 455 1.18 10.63 -30.81
N LEU A 456 0.56 9.61 -30.21
CA LEU A 456 0.69 8.22 -30.67
C LEU A 456 -0.41 7.87 -31.70
N PRO A 457 -0.13 7.26 -32.85
CA PRO A 457 -1.16 6.94 -33.85
C PRO A 457 -2.24 5.99 -33.29
N LEU A 458 -3.51 6.18 -33.70
CA LEU A 458 -4.60 5.25 -33.37
C LEU A 458 -4.43 3.96 -34.20
N LEU A 459 -3.94 2.89 -33.58
CA LEU A 459 -3.62 1.63 -34.26
C LEU A 459 -4.83 0.68 -34.33
N GLY A 460 -5.05 0.08 -35.50
CA GLY A 460 -5.99 -1.03 -35.69
C GLY A 460 -7.47 -0.70 -35.46
N ARG A 461 -7.85 0.58 -35.38
CA ARG A 461 -9.24 1.05 -35.12
C ARG A 461 -9.83 1.87 -36.25
N GLU A 462 -9.38 1.63 -37.47
CA GLU A 462 -9.73 2.49 -38.62
C GLU A 462 -11.19 2.37 -39.04
N ARG A 463 -11.81 1.21 -38.79
CA ARG A 463 -13.23 0.99 -39.08
C ARG A 463 -14.11 1.77 -38.10
N GLU A 464 -13.81 1.66 -36.80
CA GLU A 464 -14.52 2.32 -35.72
C GLU A 464 -14.34 3.84 -35.78
N ARG A 465 -13.11 4.32 -36.03
CA ARG A 465 -12.83 5.74 -36.26
C ARG A 465 -13.65 6.28 -37.43
N SER A 466 -13.62 5.59 -38.57
CA SER A 466 -14.38 6.01 -39.75
C SER A 466 -15.89 6.03 -39.49
N PHE A 467 -16.38 5.13 -38.64
CA PHE A 467 -17.78 5.12 -38.20
C PHE A 467 -18.13 6.35 -37.36
N LEU A 468 -17.33 6.66 -36.32
CA LEU A 468 -17.58 7.80 -35.45
C LEU A 468 -17.53 9.14 -36.21
N LEU A 469 -16.57 9.29 -37.14
CA LEU A 469 -16.47 10.48 -37.98
C LEU A 469 -17.67 10.66 -38.92
N ARG A 470 -18.31 9.57 -39.37
CA ARG A 470 -19.55 9.65 -40.17
C ARG A 470 -20.74 10.09 -39.33
N GLU A 471 -20.88 9.60 -38.10
CA GLU A 471 -21.96 10.06 -37.21
C GLU A 471 -21.75 11.52 -36.80
N LEU A 472 -20.50 11.93 -36.57
CA LEU A 472 -20.15 13.33 -36.34
C LEU A 472 -20.49 14.22 -37.55
N ALA A 473 -20.20 13.78 -38.77
CA ALA A 473 -20.55 14.53 -39.98
C ALA A 473 -22.08 14.69 -40.14
N LYS A 474 -22.89 13.69 -39.79
CA LYS A 474 -24.36 13.81 -39.80
C LYS A 474 -24.87 14.86 -38.81
N LEU A 475 -24.23 14.94 -37.64
CA LEU A 475 -24.53 15.96 -36.65
C LEU A 475 -24.23 17.36 -37.19
N THR A 476 -23.05 17.57 -37.78
CA THR A 476 -22.63 18.89 -38.28
C THR A 476 -23.34 19.31 -39.55
N ASP A 477 -23.57 18.39 -40.49
CA ASP A 477 -24.01 18.72 -41.85
C ASP A 477 -25.54 18.68 -41.99
N HIS A 478 -26.22 17.88 -41.16
CA HIS A 478 -27.67 17.66 -41.25
C HIS A 478 -28.40 17.96 -39.95
N GLY A 479 -27.70 18.36 -38.89
CA GLY A 479 -28.28 18.55 -37.56
C GLY A 479 -28.87 17.27 -36.96
N SER A 480 -28.48 16.10 -37.48
CA SER A 480 -29.02 14.81 -37.09
C SER A 480 -28.14 14.18 -36.03
N GLY A 481 -28.65 14.18 -34.80
CA GLY A 481 -28.05 13.57 -33.63
C GLY A 481 -28.31 12.07 -33.52
N ALA A 482 -27.48 11.39 -32.74
CA ALA A 482 -27.57 9.97 -32.47
C ALA A 482 -27.00 9.64 -31.08
N VAL A 483 -27.17 8.39 -30.64
CA VAL A 483 -26.47 7.87 -29.47
C VAL A 483 -25.54 6.77 -29.94
N VAL A 484 -24.25 6.88 -29.68
CA VAL A 484 -23.26 5.85 -29.98
C VAL A 484 -22.78 5.23 -28.68
N LEU A 485 -23.13 3.96 -28.46
CA LEU A 485 -22.64 3.15 -27.35
C LEU A 485 -21.39 2.39 -27.80
N ILE A 486 -20.26 2.62 -27.15
CA ILE A 486 -18.96 1.99 -27.42
C ILE A 486 -18.65 1.04 -26.25
N GLU A 487 -18.95 -0.24 -26.44
CA GLU A 487 -18.69 -1.27 -25.44
C GLU A 487 -17.35 -1.95 -25.69
N GLY A 488 -16.60 -2.23 -24.62
CA GLY A 488 -15.47 -3.15 -24.68
C GLY A 488 -14.78 -3.32 -23.34
N GLU A 489 -13.90 -4.31 -23.25
CA GLU A 489 -13.17 -4.65 -22.02
C GLU A 489 -12.25 -3.51 -21.53
N ALA A 490 -11.82 -3.59 -20.27
CA ALA A 490 -10.82 -2.67 -19.71
C ALA A 490 -9.54 -2.69 -20.58
N GLY A 491 -8.93 -1.53 -20.83
CA GLY A 491 -7.70 -1.44 -21.62
C GLY A 491 -7.82 -1.63 -23.14
N ILE A 492 -9.02 -1.97 -23.66
CA ILE A 492 -9.24 -2.29 -25.09
C ILE A 492 -9.05 -1.09 -26.06
N GLY A 493 -8.92 0.14 -25.54
CA GLY A 493 -8.71 1.36 -26.32
C GLY A 493 -9.92 2.30 -26.47
N LYS A 494 -10.98 2.15 -25.65
CA LYS A 494 -12.18 3.02 -25.69
C LYS A 494 -11.84 4.51 -25.56
N SER A 495 -11.13 4.89 -24.50
CA SER A 495 -10.71 6.28 -24.24
C SER A 495 -9.81 6.83 -25.34
N ARG A 496 -8.92 6.00 -25.90
CA ARG A 496 -8.06 6.41 -27.02
C ARG A 496 -8.86 6.70 -28.29
N LEU A 497 -9.87 5.89 -28.59
CA LEU A 497 -10.78 6.09 -29.72
C LEU A 497 -11.61 7.38 -29.58
N LEU A 498 -12.12 7.65 -28.38
CA LEU A 498 -12.83 8.91 -28.08
C LEU A 498 -11.88 10.12 -28.17
N ALA A 499 -10.66 10.01 -27.66
CA ALA A 499 -9.65 11.07 -27.77
C ALA A 499 -9.27 11.37 -29.24
N ASP A 500 -9.14 10.34 -30.10
CA ASP A 500 -8.92 10.54 -31.54
C ASP A 500 -10.13 11.21 -32.23
N LEU A 501 -11.36 10.86 -31.83
CA LEU A 501 -12.57 11.56 -32.30
C LEU A 501 -12.52 13.04 -31.93
N VAL A 502 -12.27 13.37 -30.65
CA VAL A 502 -12.19 14.76 -30.17
C VAL A 502 -11.12 15.55 -30.92
N ALA A 503 -9.91 14.98 -31.05
CA ALA A 503 -8.81 15.63 -31.76
C ALA A 503 -9.11 15.95 -33.23
N ARG A 504 -9.98 15.16 -33.88
CA ARG A 504 -10.39 15.37 -35.27
C ARG A 504 -11.69 16.18 -35.41
N ALA A 505 -12.44 16.28 -34.32
CA ALA A 505 -13.69 17.02 -34.20
C ALA A 505 -13.47 18.50 -33.85
N ASP A 506 -12.27 18.88 -33.40
CA ASP A 506 -11.90 20.26 -33.07
C ASP A 506 -11.92 21.17 -34.31
N ARG A 507 -13.13 21.59 -34.67
CA ARG A 507 -13.47 22.45 -35.81
C ARG A 507 -14.35 23.58 -35.29
N PRO A 508 -14.23 24.80 -35.87
CA PRO A 508 -15.11 25.90 -35.49
C PRO A 508 -16.58 25.56 -35.77
N GLY A 509 -17.45 25.75 -34.76
CA GLY A 509 -18.89 25.53 -34.86
C GLY A 509 -19.41 24.19 -34.32
N LEU A 510 -18.60 23.42 -33.58
CA LEU A 510 -19.02 22.25 -32.81
C LEU A 510 -18.69 22.46 -31.34
N HIS A 511 -19.68 22.28 -30.45
CA HIS A 511 -19.45 22.30 -29.01
C HIS A 511 -19.23 20.87 -28.51
N ILE A 512 -18.06 20.60 -27.93
CA ILE A 512 -17.73 19.30 -27.34
C ILE A 512 -17.71 19.44 -25.81
N VAL A 513 -18.42 18.56 -25.13
CA VAL A 513 -18.41 18.46 -23.66
C VAL A 513 -18.22 17.00 -23.23
N SER A 514 -17.56 16.79 -22.09
CA SER A 514 -17.21 15.46 -21.60
C SER A 514 -17.54 15.26 -20.12
N GLY A 515 -17.99 14.06 -19.78
CA GLY A 515 -18.19 13.60 -18.41
C GLY A 515 -17.66 12.18 -18.24
N SER A 516 -17.41 11.77 -17.01
CA SER A 516 -16.97 10.41 -16.70
C SER A 516 -17.71 9.85 -15.50
N GLY A 517 -18.03 8.56 -15.56
CA GLY A 517 -18.52 7.80 -14.42
C GLY A 517 -17.41 7.58 -13.40
N SER A 518 -17.78 7.51 -12.11
CA SER A 518 -16.84 7.20 -11.03
C SER A 518 -17.35 6.00 -10.23
N PRO A 519 -16.50 4.97 -10.00
CA PRO A 519 -16.87 3.84 -9.15
C PRO A 519 -17.19 4.29 -7.71
N VAL A 520 -16.55 5.37 -7.24
CA VAL A 520 -16.71 5.91 -5.88
C VAL A 520 -18.02 6.69 -5.74
N GLU A 521 -18.42 7.41 -6.79
CA GLU A 521 -19.54 8.35 -6.75
C GLU A 521 -20.81 7.77 -7.42
N ARG A 522 -20.89 6.44 -7.57
CA ARG A 522 -22.02 5.74 -8.20
C ARG A 522 -23.37 6.01 -7.51
N ALA A 523 -23.35 6.29 -6.21
CA ALA A 523 -24.55 6.60 -5.43
C ALA A 523 -24.91 8.10 -5.46
N THR A 524 -24.05 8.95 -6.00
CA THR A 524 -24.24 10.40 -6.09
C THR A 524 -25.00 10.72 -7.38
N PRO A 525 -26.28 11.14 -7.33
CA PRO A 525 -27.08 11.38 -8.53
C PRO A 525 -26.44 12.43 -9.43
N TYR A 526 -26.42 12.15 -10.74
CA TYR A 526 -25.89 13.06 -11.75
C TYR A 526 -24.41 13.42 -11.60
N PHE A 527 -23.62 12.62 -10.87
CA PHE A 527 -22.20 12.91 -10.67
C PHE A 527 -21.44 13.13 -11.99
N ALA A 528 -21.62 12.23 -12.96
CA ALA A 528 -20.94 12.33 -14.27
C ALA A 528 -21.37 13.57 -15.08
N TRP A 529 -22.54 14.13 -14.80
CA TRP A 529 -23.05 15.34 -15.44
C TRP A 529 -22.48 16.62 -14.83
N SER A 530 -21.81 16.57 -13.68
CA SER A 530 -21.17 17.74 -13.07
C SER A 530 -20.10 18.37 -13.96
N ALA A 531 -19.24 17.53 -14.54
CA ALA A 531 -18.23 17.97 -15.48
C ALA A 531 -18.86 18.56 -16.76
N ILE A 532 -19.93 17.94 -17.26
CA ILE A 532 -20.64 18.43 -18.45
C ILE A 532 -21.27 19.78 -18.17
N ALA A 533 -21.98 19.93 -17.05
CA ALA A 533 -22.65 21.17 -16.69
C ALA A 533 -21.68 22.36 -16.57
N ALA A 534 -20.47 22.12 -16.05
CA ALA A 534 -19.41 23.13 -15.98
C ALA A 534 -18.85 23.52 -17.36
N GLN A 535 -18.85 22.61 -18.34
CA GLN A 535 -18.37 22.85 -19.70
C GLN A 535 -19.43 23.49 -20.61
N LEU A 536 -20.69 23.56 -20.18
CA LEU A 536 -21.75 24.26 -20.89
C LEU A 536 -21.63 25.78 -20.63
N ARG A 537 -21.71 26.58 -21.69
CA ARG A 537 -21.45 28.05 -21.67
C ARG A 537 -22.37 28.84 -20.72
N ASP A 538 -23.53 28.28 -20.35
CA ASP A 538 -24.50 28.93 -19.46
C ASP A 538 -24.09 28.84 -17.97
N GLY A 539 -23.23 27.89 -17.57
CA GLY A 539 -22.66 27.76 -16.22
C GLY A 539 -23.66 27.71 -15.03
N SER A 540 -24.96 27.76 -15.32
CA SER A 540 -26.05 28.01 -14.38
C SER A 540 -26.64 26.71 -13.82
N ALA A 541 -26.50 25.60 -14.54
CA ALA A 541 -27.03 24.31 -14.13
C ALA A 541 -26.11 23.65 -13.10
N ARG A 542 -26.62 23.47 -11.88
CA ARG A 542 -25.98 22.60 -10.89
C ARG A 542 -26.64 21.21 -10.96
N PRO A 543 -25.88 20.11 -11.10
CA PRO A 543 -26.45 18.76 -11.11
C PRO A 543 -27.29 18.44 -9.86
N ALA A 544 -26.95 19.05 -8.72
CA ALA A 544 -27.69 18.95 -7.46
C ALA A 544 -29.13 19.49 -7.55
N GLU A 545 -29.45 20.32 -8.54
CA GLU A 545 -30.79 20.88 -8.78
C GLU A 545 -31.69 19.94 -9.60
N GLY A 546 -31.16 18.79 -10.03
CA GLY A 546 -31.92 17.69 -10.63
C GLY A 546 -31.97 17.67 -12.16
N ARG A 547 -32.88 16.87 -12.72
CA ARG A 547 -32.99 16.57 -14.17
C ARG A 547 -33.32 17.79 -15.04
N GLN A 548 -34.23 18.65 -14.59
CA GLN A 548 -34.80 19.71 -15.44
C GLN A 548 -33.80 20.83 -15.77
N PRO A 549 -32.99 21.33 -14.83
CA PRO A 549 -31.93 22.29 -15.13
C PRO A 549 -30.90 21.76 -16.14
N LEU A 550 -30.48 20.50 -16.00
CA LEU A 550 -29.53 19.87 -16.92
C LEU A 550 -30.11 19.75 -18.34
N LEU A 551 -31.38 19.32 -18.49
CA LEU A 551 -32.04 19.29 -19.80
C LEU A 551 -32.11 20.67 -20.45
N ARG A 552 -32.44 21.71 -19.69
CA ARG A 552 -32.49 23.09 -20.21
C ARG A 552 -31.11 23.56 -20.66
N ALA A 553 -30.07 23.30 -19.87
CA ALA A 553 -28.70 23.69 -20.24
C ALA A 553 -28.24 23.01 -21.54
N LEU A 554 -28.56 21.71 -21.70
CA LEU A 554 -28.29 20.98 -22.95
C LEU A 554 -29.08 21.54 -24.13
N GLN A 555 -30.36 21.88 -23.92
CA GLN A 555 -31.21 22.49 -24.96
C GLN A 555 -30.65 23.85 -25.42
N THR A 556 -30.27 24.70 -24.46
CA THR A 556 -29.69 26.02 -24.77
C THR A 556 -28.38 25.87 -25.55
N ALA A 557 -27.51 24.95 -25.15
CA ALA A 557 -26.24 24.72 -25.84
C ALA A 557 -26.45 24.17 -27.26
N ALA A 558 -27.27 23.14 -27.42
CA ALA A 558 -27.56 22.54 -28.73
C ALA A 558 -28.28 23.49 -29.69
N ALA A 559 -29.03 24.48 -29.17
CA ALA A 559 -29.69 25.49 -29.99
C ALA A 559 -28.71 26.53 -30.58
N GLN A 560 -27.52 26.69 -29.99
CA GLN A 560 -26.50 27.62 -30.48
C GLN A 560 -25.58 26.96 -31.51
N GLU A 561 -25.06 25.78 -31.18
CA GLU A 561 -24.12 25.02 -31.99
C GLU A 561 -24.42 23.51 -31.83
N PRO A 562 -24.17 22.67 -32.84
CA PRO A 562 -24.22 21.22 -32.69
C PRO A 562 -23.41 20.74 -31.49
N LEU A 563 -24.04 19.89 -30.65
CA LEU A 563 -23.46 19.47 -29.37
C LEU A 563 -23.03 17.99 -29.43
N LEU A 564 -21.75 17.75 -29.15
CA LEU A 564 -21.19 16.41 -28.91
C LEU A 564 -20.95 16.22 -27.42
N VAL A 565 -21.65 15.25 -26.82
CA VAL A 565 -21.48 14.87 -25.42
C VAL A 565 -20.78 13.52 -25.32
N ILE A 566 -19.66 13.48 -24.61
CA ILE A 566 -18.86 12.27 -24.41
C ILE A 566 -19.01 11.79 -22.97
N PHE A 567 -19.29 10.50 -22.80
CA PHE A 567 -19.23 9.83 -21.51
C PHE A 567 -18.16 8.76 -21.51
N GLU A 568 -17.23 8.84 -20.57
CA GLU A 568 -16.29 7.77 -20.25
C GLU A 568 -16.73 6.98 -19.02
N ASP A 569 -16.29 5.74 -18.94
CA ASP A 569 -16.59 4.81 -17.84
C ASP A 569 -18.08 4.75 -17.45
N ALA A 570 -18.95 4.76 -18.46
CA ALA A 570 -20.38 4.88 -18.26
C ALA A 570 -21.01 3.68 -17.53
N GLN A 571 -20.27 2.57 -17.36
CA GLN A 571 -20.68 1.48 -16.48
C GLN A 571 -20.93 1.92 -15.02
N TRP A 572 -20.37 3.06 -14.61
CA TRP A 572 -20.54 3.63 -13.27
C TRP A 572 -21.63 4.71 -13.19
N LEU A 573 -22.36 5.00 -14.27
CA LEU A 573 -23.47 5.94 -14.24
C LEU A 573 -24.61 5.43 -13.34
N ASP A 574 -25.17 6.35 -12.57
CA ASP A 574 -26.39 6.12 -11.79
C ASP A 574 -27.63 6.05 -12.71
N SER A 575 -28.74 5.52 -12.19
CA SER A 575 -29.98 5.38 -12.96
C SER A 575 -30.56 6.72 -13.43
N ALA A 576 -30.43 7.78 -12.63
CA ALA A 576 -30.93 9.10 -12.97
C ALA A 576 -30.11 9.72 -14.12
N SER A 577 -28.79 9.48 -14.14
CA SER A 577 -27.92 9.83 -15.27
C SER A 577 -28.34 9.13 -16.57
N TRP A 578 -28.60 7.82 -16.54
CA TRP A 578 -29.09 7.09 -17.73
C TRP A 578 -30.45 7.62 -18.22
N SER A 579 -31.37 7.88 -17.29
CA SER A 579 -32.69 8.45 -17.60
C SER A 579 -32.59 9.83 -18.26
N LEU A 580 -31.60 10.64 -17.84
CA LEU A 580 -31.33 11.95 -18.46
C LEU A 580 -30.75 11.82 -19.87
N ILE A 581 -29.82 10.88 -20.11
CA ILE A 581 -29.29 10.62 -21.46
C ILE A 581 -30.45 10.23 -22.41
N LEU A 582 -31.30 9.31 -21.97
CA LEU A 582 -32.46 8.87 -22.75
C LEU A 582 -33.38 10.05 -23.10
N ALA A 583 -33.73 10.86 -22.11
CA ALA A 583 -34.58 12.03 -22.31
C ALA A 583 -33.97 13.05 -23.27
N ALA A 584 -32.69 13.37 -23.08
CA ALA A 584 -31.96 14.34 -23.91
C ALA A 584 -31.89 13.85 -25.37
N SER A 585 -31.62 12.57 -25.59
CA SER A 585 -31.51 11.98 -26.94
C SER A 585 -32.81 12.06 -27.75
N GLN A 586 -33.97 12.09 -27.07
CA GLN A 586 -35.28 12.16 -27.70
C GLN A 586 -35.77 13.59 -27.90
N LEU A 587 -35.38 14.51 -27.02
CA LEU A 587 -35.95 15.86 -26.95
C LEU A 587 -35.05 16.94 -27.54
N ILE A 588 -33.77 16.66 -27.76
CA ILE A 588 -32.76 17.66 -28.10
C ILE A 588 -32.07 17.28 -29.40
N GLN A 589 -32.06 18.20 -30.35
CA GLN A 589 -31.35 18.13 -31.62
C GLN A 589 -30.85 19.54 -31.95
N PRO A 590 -29.66 19.72 -32.54
CA PRO A 590 -28.65 18.71 -32.91
C PRO A 590 -27.77 18.23 -31.74
N LEU A 591 -27.88 16.94 -31.35
CA LEU A 591 -27.15 16.36 -30.21
C LEU A 591 -26.63 14.93 -30.48
N LEU A 592 -25.31 14.72 -30.36
CA LEU A 592 -24.68 13.40 -30.46
C LEU A 592 -24.11 12.97 -29.11
N PHE A 593 -24.49 11.78 -28.64
CA PHE A 593 -23.84 11.14 -27.50
C PHE A 593 -22.81 10.11 -27.98
N CYS A 594 -21.62 10.11 -27.40
CA CYS A 594 -20.63 9.04 -27.53
C CYS A 594 -20.29 8.50 -26.14
N ILE A 595 -20.73 7.28 -25.84
CA ILE A 595 -20.74 6.71 -24.49
C ILE A 595 -19.86 5.46 -24.48
N ALA A 596 -18.71 5.53 -23.83
CA ALA A 596 -17.83 4.39 -23.62
C ALA A 596 -18.18 3.66 -22.33
N LEU A 597 -18.35 2.34 -22.41
CA LEU A 597 -18.67 1.48 -21.27
C LEU A 597 -18.02 0.11 -21.35
N ARG A 598 -17.90 -0.55 -20.19
CA ARG A 598 -17.65 -1.99 -20.08
C ARG A 598 -18.98 -2.77 -20.19
N PRO A 599 -18.95 -4.07 -20.52
CA PRO A 599 -20.15 -4.91 -20.47
C PRO A 599 -20.85 -4.82 -19.10
N LEU A 600 -22.14 -4.51 -19.12
CA LEU A 600 -22.95 -4.40 -17.90
C LEU A 600 -23.52 -5.76 -17.52
N ALA A 601 -23.16 -6.26 -16.32
CA ALA A 601 -23.69 -7.51 -15.79
C ALA A 601 -25.19 -7.43 -15.46
N ASP A 602 -25.64 -6.30 -14.91
CA ASP A 602 -27.04 -6.02 -14.58
C ASP A 602 -27.45 -4.62 -15.09
N PRO A 603 -27.86 -4.50 -16.36
CA PRO A 603 -28.19 -3.22 -16.98
C PRO A 603 -29.53 -2.66 -16.47
N SER A 604 -29.57 -1.36 -16.17
CA SER A 604 -30.81 -0.67 -15.77
C SER A 604 -31.86 -0.65 -16.89
N ASN A 605 -33.14 -0.49 -16.51
CA ASN A 605 -34.23 -0.34 -17.48
C ASN A 605 -34.03 0.86 -18.42
N ASP A 606 -33.51 1.98 -17.90
CA ASP A 606 -33.20 3.17 -18.72
C ASP A 606 -32.08 2.89 -19.72
N PHE A 607 -31.03 2.16 -19.33
CA PHE A 607 -29.98 1.73 -20.26
C PHE A 607 -30.53 0.80 -21.34
N GLN A 608 -31.37 -0.16 -20.98
CA GLN A 608 -32.00 -1.07 -21.95
C GLN A 608 -32.88 -0.28 -22.94
N ALA A 609 -33.70 0.64 -22.44
CA ALA A 609 -34.53 1.51 -23.27
C ALA A 609 -33.66 2.36 -24.23
N LEU A 610 -32.55 2.93 -23.76
CA LEU A 610 -31.60 3.66 -24.59
C LEU A 610 -30.94 2.77 -25.64
N ARG A 611 -30.51 1.56 -25.25
CA ARG A 611 -29.85 0.59 -26.14
C ARG A 611 -30.70 0.22 -27.35
N TYR A 612 -32.01 0.06 -27.14
CA TYR A 612 -32.96 -0.31 -28.20
C TYR A 612 -33.71 0.90 -28.80
N ALA A 613 -33.38 2.12 -28.38
CA ALA A 613 -34.04 3.32 -28.90
C ALA A 613 -33.72 3.53 -30.41
N PRO A 614 -34.69 4.01 -31.21
CA PRO A 614 -34.44 4.42 -32.58
C PRO A 614 -33.37 5.53 -32.62
N GLY A 615 -32.32 5.33 -33.41
CA GLY A 615 -31.21 6.29 -33.49
C GLY A 615 -30.00 5.95 -32.61
N THR A 616 -30.10 4.93 -31.76
CA THR A 616 -28.93 4.37 -31.05
C THR A 616 -28.11 3.48 -31.99
N ARG A 617 -26.79 3.56 -31.87
CA ARG A 617 -25.79 2.75 -32.58
C ARG A 617 -24.91 2.07 -31.57
N TYR A 618 -24.64 0.80 -31.79
CA TYR A 618 -23.84 -0.01 -30.89
C TYR A 618 -22.55 -0.46 -31.56
N VAL A 619 -21.42 -0.13 -30.95
CA VAL A 619 -20.09 -0.47 -31.42
C VAL A 619 -19.41 -1.30 -30.33
N ARG A 620 -19.11 -2.56 -30.64
CA ARG A 620 -18.32 -3.42 -29.74
C ARG A 620 -16.88 -3.42 -30.19
N LEU A 621 -15.96 -3.09 -29.30
CA LEU A 621 -14.53 -3.14 -29.55
C LEU A 621 -13.99 -4.54 -29.28
N GLU A 622 -13.50 -5.20 -30.32
CA GLU A 622 -12.80 -6.48 -30.24
C GLU A 622 -11.30 -6.28 -29.98
N GLY A 623 -10.56 -7.35 -29.67
CA GLY A 623 -9.09 -7.31 -29.61
C GLY A 623 -8.47 -6.78 -30.90
N LEU A 624 -7.36 -6.06 -30.79
CA LEU A 624 -6.60 -5.63 -31.97
C LEU A 624 -6.08 -6.84 -32.75
N THR A 625 -5.95 -6.66 -34.06
CA THR A 625 -5.34 -7.65 -34.94
C THR A 625 -3.87 -7.86 -34.59
N ILE A 626 -3.32 -9.00 -34.98
CA ILE A 626 -1.91 -9.33 -34.77
C ILE A 626 -0.96 -8.27 -35.32
N ASP A 627 -1.28 -7.72 -36.50
CA ASP A 627 -0.49 -6.66 -37.13
C ASP A 627 -0.50 -5.36 -36.31
N ALA A 628 -1.67 -4.99 -35.77
CA ALA A 628 -1.81 -3.80 -34.94
C ALA A 628 -1.12 -3.96 -33.58
N ILE A 629 -1.13 -5.16 -33.00
CA ILE A 629 -0.34 -5.48 -31.79
C ILE A 629 1.15 -5.44 -32.10
N ALA A 630 1.61 -5.99 -33.23
CA ALA A 630 3.01 -5.91 -33.62
C ALA A 630 3.48 -4.45 -33.76
N GLU A 631 2.65 -3.59 -34.35
CA GLU A 631 2.93 -2.16 -34.49
C GLU A 631 2.93 -1.42 -33.14
N LEU A 632 1.96 -1.72 -32.27
CA LEU A 632 1.90 -1.20 -30.90
C LEU A 632 3.19 -1.54 -30.12
N MET A 633 3.66 -2.78 -30.24
CA MET A 633 4.89 -3.24 -29.59
C MET A 633 6.14 -2.56 -30.15
N ARG A 634 6.20 -2.32 -31.47
CA ARG A 634 7.32 -1.59 -32.11
C ARG A 634 7.42 -0.17 -31.57
N LEU A 635 6.28 0.51 -31.46
CA LEU A 635 6.20 1.86 -30.92
C LEU A 635 6.55 1.91 -29.43
N SER A 636 6.06 0.96 -28.63
CA SER A 636 6.33 0.94 -27.17
C SER A 636 7.78 0.60 -26.82
N LEU A 637 8.44 -0.24 -27.63
CA LEU A 637 9.84 -0.63 -27.44
C LEU A 637 10.83 0.31 -28.17
N GLY A 638 10.35 1.16 -29.08
CA GLY A 638 11.19 2.01 -29.92
C GLY A 638 12.07 1.21 -30.90
N VAL A 639 11.53 0.11 -31.45
CA VAL A 639 12.26 -0.80 -32.36
C VAL A 639 11.51 -0.99 -33.68
N ARG A 640 12.23 -1.21 -34.78
CA ARG A 640 11.63 -1.53 -36.08
C ARG A 640 11.25 -3.00 -36.22
N THR A 641 11.94 -3.89 -35.51
CA THR A 641 11.81 -5.34 -35.71
C THR A 641 11.56 -6.09 -34.41
N ILE A 642 10.57 -6.99 -34.46
CA ILE A 642 10.12 -7.82 -33.34
C ILE A 642 9.92 -9.24 -33.86
N PRO A 643 10.36 -10.28 -33.13
CA PRO A 643 10.16 -11.67 -33.53
C PRO A 643 8.67 -12.01 -33.60
N THR A 644 8.24 -12.69 -34.67
CA THR A 644 6.83 -13.09 -34.84
C THR A 644 6.35 -13.98 -33.68
N SER A 645 7.22 -14.88 -33.20
CA SER A 645 6.95 -15.75 -32.04
C SER A 645 6.59 -14.97 -30.77
N LEU A 646 7.21 -13.80 -30.57
CA LEU A 646 6.89 -12.92 -29.45
C LEU A 646 5.52 -12.27 -29.63
N VAL A 647 5.21 -11.77 -30.83
CA VAL A 647 3.89 -11.19 -31.14
C VAL A 647 2.79 -12.24 -30.96
N ASP A 648 3.00 -13.47 -31.46
CA ASP A 648 2.05 -14.58 -31.31
C ASP A 648 1.79 -14.90 -29.83
N THR A 649 2.85 -14.95 -29.02
CA THR A 649 2.74 -15.21 -27.57
C THR A 649 1.95 -14.11 -26.87
N ILE A 650 2.24 -12.84 -27.19
CA ILE A 650 1.54 -11.69 -26.61
C ILE A 650 0.07 -11.67 -27.04
N VAL A 651 -0.23 -11.94 -28.30
CA VAL A 651 -1.63 -12.01 -28.78
C VAL A 651 -2.38 -13.18 -28.14
N LEU A 652 -1.73 -14.34 -27.97
CA LEU A 652 -2.34 -15.50 -27.32
C LEU A 652 -2.68 -15.22 -25.84
N GLN A 653 -1.77 -14.58 -25.11
CA GLN A 653 -1.99 -14.26 -23.70
C GLN A 653 -2.94 -13.08 -23.51
N ALA A 654 -2.77 -12.01 -24.31
CA ALA A 654 -3.53 -10.78 -24.15
C ALA A 654 -4.83 -10.71 -24.94
N GLN A 655 -5.09 -11.68 -25.82
CA GLN A 655 -6.26 -11.73 -26.69
C GLN A 655 -6.47 -10.41 -27.48
N GLY A 656 -5.38 -9.76 -27.89
CA GLY A 656 -5.39 -8.49 -28.61
C GLY A 656 -5.75 -7.25 -27.76
N ASN A 657 -5.78 -7.35 -26.43
CA ASN A 657 -5.99 -6.19 -25.56
C ASN A 657 -4.74 -5.28 -25.51
N PRO A 658 -4.79 -4.04 -26.01
CA PRO A 658 -3.61 -3.17 -26.14
C PRO A 658 -2.89 -2.88 -24.82
N LEU A 659 -3.65 -2.61 -23.75
CA LEU A 659 -3.07 -2.32 -22.44
C LEU A 659 -2.32 -3.55 -21.92
N PHE A 660 -2.99 -4.70 -21.92
CA PHE A 660 -2.41 -5.92 -21.39
C PHE A 660 -1.25 -6.43 -22.26
N SER A 661 -1.31 -6.25 -23.58
CA SER A 661 -0.17 -6.50 -24.49
C SER A 661 1.04 -5.62 -24.14
N SER A 662 0.82 -4.34 -23.83
CA SER A 662 1.89 -3.42 -23.44
C SER A 662 2.49 -3.79 -22.08
N GLU A 663 1.64 -4.17 -21.11
CA GLU A 663 2.06 -4.60 -19.78
C GLU A 663 2.86 -5.90 -19.81
N LEU A 664 2.43 -6.90 -20.58
CA LEU A 664 3.18 -8.14 -20.76
C LEU A 664 4.55 -7.89 -21.38
N VAL A 665 4.62 -7.04 -22.41
CA VAL A 665 5.89 -6.65 -23.04
C VAL A 665 6.81 -5.92 -22.06
N ALA A 666 6.28 -4.99 -21.26
CA ALA A 666 7.03 -4.30 -20.21
C ALA A 666 7.52 -5.29 -19.14
N ALA A 667 6.68 -6.19 -18.67
CA ALA A 667 7.02 -7.22 -17.69
C ALA A 667 8.11 -8.17 -18.20
N MET A 668 8.05 -8.59 -19.47
CA MET A 668 9.09 -9.42 -20.09
C MET A 668 10.42 -8.68 -20.22
N ARG A 669 10.40 -7.36 -20.47
CA ARG A 669 11.62 -6.53 -20.49
C ARG A 669 12.21 -6.39 -19.10
N ASP A 670 11.38 -6.07 -18.11
CA ASP A 670 11.82 -5.78 -16.75
C ASP A 670 12.33 -7.04 -16.02
N SER A 671 11.80 -8.23 -16.37
CA SER A 671 12.30 -9.54 -15.93
C SER A 671 13.53 -10.03 -16.69
N GLY A 672 14.00 -9.28 -17.69
CA GLY A 672 15.19 -9.60 -18.48
C GLY A 672 14.98 -10.70 -19.53
N ILE A 673 13.74 -11.16 -19.75
CA ILE A 673 13.36 -12.15 -20.78
C ILE A 673 13.38 -11.52 -22.18
N LEU A 674 13.04 -10.24 -22.29
CA LEU A 674 13.08 -9.46 -23.53
C LEU A 674 14.23 -8.46 -23.47
N ARG A 675 15.11 -8.47 -24.48
CA ARG A 675 16.20 -7.50 -24.61
C ARG A 675 16.13 -6.73 -25.91
N ILE A 676 16.67 -5.52 -25.90
CA ILE A 676 16.75 -4.63 -27.05
C ILE A 676 18.23 -4.49 -27.45
N SER A 677 18.52 -4.62 -28.74
CA SER A 677 19.87 -4.42 -29.30
C SER A 677 19.74 -3.67 -30.61
N GLY A 678 20.17 -2.41 -30.60
CA GLY A 678 19.95 -1.50 -31.74
C GLY A 678 18.45 -1.30 -31.96
N ASP A 679 17.97 -1.65 -33.16
CA ASP A 679 16.60 -1.42 -33.63
C ASP A 679 15.73 -2.71 -33.67
N SER A 680 16.13 -3.68 -32.84
CA SER A 680 15.54 -5.03 -32.78
C SER A 680 15.34 -5.49 -31.35
N ALA A 681 14.19 -6.10 -31.08
CA ALA A 681 13.91 -6.82 -29.84
C ALA A 681 14.17 -8.34 -30.00
N TYR A 682 14.63 -9.01 -28.95
CA TYR A 682 14.90 -10.45 -28.96
C TYR A 682 14.60 -11.10 -27.61
N LEU A 683 14.15 -12.36 -27.65
CA LEU A 683 13.92 -13.18 -26.47
C LEU A 683 15.23 -13.81 -26.00
N VAL A 684 15.47 -13.77 -24.69
CA VAL A 684 16.63 -14.41 -24.07
C VAL A 684 16.43 -15.92 -24.11
N GLY A 685 17.15 -16.59 -25.01
CA GLY A 685 17.03 -18.02 -25.28
C GLY A 685 16.93 -18.34 -26.77
N ASP A 686 16.48 -17.39 -27.59
CA ASP A 686 16.58 -17.46 -29.05
C ASP A 686 17.97 -16.94 -29.48
N ASP A 687 18.64 -17.67 -30.37
CA ASP A 687 20.02 -17.43 -30.79
C ASP A 687 20.32 -15.94 -31.03
N THR A 688 21.14 -15.36 -30.14
CA THR A 688 21.71 -14.03 -30.35
C THR A 688 22.50 -14.02 -31.67
N PRO A 689 22.29 -13.08 -32.60
CA PRO A 689 23.22 -12.89 -33.69
C PRO A 689 24.55 -12.38 -33.09
N LYS A 690 25.52 -13.28 -32.92
CA LYS A 690 26.87 -12.93 -32.49
C LYS A 690 27.51 -12.05 -33.58
N PRO A 691 28.02 -10.85 -33.26
CA PRO A 691 28.81 -10.08 -34.20
C PRO A 691 30.13 -10.82 -34.49
N GLY A 692 30.28 -11.30 -35.72
CA GLY A 692 31.55 -11.60 -36.38
C GLY A 692 32.54 -12.52 -35.65
N VAL A 693 32.38 -13.85 -35.78
CA VAL A 693 33.51 -14.79 -35.68
C VAL A 693 33.38 -15.86 -36.77
N ARG A 694 34.44 -16.02 -37.56
CA ARG A 694 34.56 -17.01 -38.65
C ARG A 694 34.50 -18.45 -38.12
N ALA A 695 33.94 -19.30 -38.96
CA ALA A 695 33.63 -20.72 -38.76
C ALA A 695 34.78 -21.59 -38.22
N SER A 696 34.41 -22.58 -37.38
CA SER A 696 34.86 -23.96 -37.57
C SER A 696 33.83 -24.95 -37.03
N LYS A 697 33.46 -25.91 -37.89
CA LYS A 697 32.62 -27.09 -37.62
C LYS A 697 33.08 -27.85 -36.37
N THR A 698 32.16 -28.49 -35.66
CA THR A 698 32.06 -29.97 -35.54
C THR A 698 30.69 -30.35 -34.98
N ILE A 699 30.11 -31.37 -35.62
CA ILE A 699 28.79 -31.98 -35.40
C ILE A 699 28.92 -33.10 -34.35
N CYS A 700 27.95 -33.24 -33.44
CA CYS A 700 27.43 -34.52 -32.89
C CYS A 700 26.32 -34.19 -31.86
N SER A 701 25.04 -34.32 -32.21
CA SER A 701 24.17 -35.52 -32.09
C SER A 701 23.62 -35.74 -30.66
N CYS A 702 22.32 -35.43 -30.52
CA CYS A 702 21.27 -35.91 -29.57
C CYS A 702 21.44 -37.35 -29.01
N PRO A 703 20.60 -37.85 -28.06
CA PRO A 703 19.53 -37.22 -27.25
C PRO A 703 19.46 -37.69 -25.77
N ILE A 704 18.48 -37.12 -25.07
CA ILE A 704 17.86 -37.47 -23.78
C ILE A 704 17.59 -38.98 -23.62
N HIS A 705 17.90 -39.55 -22.45
CA HIS A 705 17.20 -40.73 -21.91
C HIS A 705 17.08 -40.70 -20.37
N TYR A 706 15.83 -40.75 -19.90
CA TYR A 706 15.40 -41.14 -18.56
C TYR A 706 15.73 -42.62 -18.32
N ALA A 707 16.32 -42.97 -17.17
CA ALA A 707 16.27 -44.34 -16.63
C ALA A 707 16.37 -44.34 -15.10
N ALA A 708 15.35 -44.92 -14.48
CA ALA A 708 15.29 -45.29 -13.08
C ALA A 708 16.20 -46.51 -12.79
N GLY A 709 16.72 -46.59 -11.56
CA GLY A 709 17.29 -47.83 -11.03
C GLY A 709 18.42 -47.61 -10.01
N SER A 710 18.13 -47.80 -8.73
CA SER A 710 19.13 -48.14 -7.71
C SER A 710 19.78 -49.49 -8.05
N PRO A 711 21.03 -49.75 -7.58
CA PRO A 711 21.13 -50.49 -6.31
C PRO A 711 22.25 -50.00 -5.39
N ALA A 712 22.14 -50.46 -4.13
CA ALA A 712 23.00 -50.19 -3.00
C ALA A 712 24.43 -50.75 -3.09
N VAL A 713 25.33 -50.18 -2.28
CA VAL A 713 26.20 -50.82 -1.25
C VAL A 713 27.54 -50.09 -1.15
N SER A 714 27.84 -49.55 0.04
CA SER A 714 29.07 -49.75 0.85
C SER A 714 29.28 -48.54 1.78
N THR A 715 28.81 -48.60 3.04
CA THR A 715 29.60 -48.90 4.25
C THR A 715 30.84 -48.03 4.48
N SER A 716 30.72 -47.06 5.39
CA SER A 716 31.64 -46.93 6.53
C SER A 716 30.95 -46.20 7.69
N TRP A 717 30.74 -46.95 8.77
CA TRP A 717 30.49 -46.47 10.13
C TRP A 717 31.87 -46.32 10.82
N VAL A 718 32.05 -45.39 11.75
CA VAL A 718 32.06 -45.61 13.22
C VAL A 718 32.65 -44.36 13.92
N PRO A 719 32.28 -44.10 15.19
CA PRO A 719 31.92 -42.77 15.70
C PRO A 719 32.74 -42.33 16.94
N ILE A 720 32.23 -41.34 17.70
CA ILE A 720 32.09 -41.31 19.19
C ILE A 720 32.11 -39.88 19.77
N SER A 721 30.96 -39.55 20.34
CA SER A 721 30.67 -38.67 21.46
C SER A 721 31.72 -38.58 22.59
N SER A 722 31.97 -37.37 23.09
CA SER A 722 32.18 -37.05 24.52
C SER A 722 31.99 -35.52 24.65
N LEU A 723 31.22 -34.92 25.58
CA LEU A 723 30.86 -35.25 26.95
C LEU A 723 29.43 -34.77 27.29
N CYS A 724 28.65 -35.64 27.93
CA CYS A 724 27.57 -35.32 28.89
C CYS A 724 28.12 -34.44 30.03
N SER A 725 27.41 -33.59 30.79
CA SER A 725 26.15 -33.79 31.55
C SER A 725 25.99 -32.62 32.54
N LYS A 726 24.73 -32.27 32.86
CA LYS A 726 24.14 -31.69 34.09
C LYS A 726 22.89 -30.91 33.62
N LEU A 727 21.62 -31.23 33.87
CA LEU A 727 20.89 -31.75 35.04
C LEU A 727 19.45 -32.18 34.56
N PRO A 728 18.52 -32.66 35.42
CA PRO A 728 17.75 -33.88 35.21
C PRO A 728 16.39 -33.75 34.51
N ALA A 729 15.92 -34.89 34.02
CA ALA A 729 14.65 -35.14 33.37
C ALA A 729 13.43 -35.04 34.33
N GLY A 730 12.32 -34.56 33.78
CA GLY A 730 10.99 -34.65 34.38
C GLY A 730 9.90 -34.52 33.31
N SER A 731 9.42 -35.68 32.83
CA SER A 731 8.09 -35.95 32.27
C SER A 731 7.55 -35.12 31.09
N VAL A 732 7.66 -35.64 29.86
CA VAL A 732 6.55 -35.58 28.87
C VAL A 732 6.54 -36.87 28.03
N SER A 733 5.35 -37.48 27.94
CA SER A 733 4.99 -38.68 27.17
C SER A 733 4.94 -38.45 25.65
N PRO A 734 5.14 -39.48 24.80
CA PRO A 734 5.21 -39.33 23.35
C PRO A 734 3.83 -39.41 22.69
N PHE A 735 3.57 -38.54 21.70
CA PHE A 735 2.53 -38.77 20.68
C PHE A 735 3.21 -39.20 19.36
N PRO A 736 2.61 -40.13 18.60
CA PRO A 736 3.26 -40.78 17.48
C PRO A 736 3.10 -40.00 16.17
N CYS A 737 4.19 -39.88 15.42
CA CYS A 737 4.18 -39.52 14.00
C CYS A 737 3.53 -40.65 13.19
N ALA A 738 2.42 -40.36 12.53
CA ALA A 738 1.91 -41.15 11.41
C ALA A 738 2.40 -40.55 10.09
N ARG A 739 2.62 -41.44 9.12
CA ARG A 739 3.20 -41.24 7.79
C ARG A 739 2.44 -40.29 6.89
#